data_AF-A0AAD5ZZW2-F1
#
_entry.id   AF-A0AAD5ZZW2-F1
#
_cell.length_a   1.000
_cell.length_b   1.000
_cell.length_c   1.000
_cell.angle_alpha   90.00
_cell.angle_beta   90.00
_cell.angle_gamma   90.00
#
_symmetry.space_group_name_H-M   'P 1'
#
loop_
_entity.id
_entity.type
_entity.pdbx_description
1 polymer ?
#
loop_
_entity_poly.entity_id
_entity_poly.type
_entity_poly.pdbx_seq_one_letter_code
_entity_poly.pdbx_strand_id
1 'polypeptide(L)'
;MSRNTVNGISRSELLPHDFREMILTVLKMFLGLVFAGWIFLWIIVPTSTWKYHWSPKLYSNTYSTYFGRQGTNILIYAFPILFIAVVGCIYLHFRQKNHYTGSRSGVLSSLLAGWKRPVLVQGPLGVVSGIEFTFVLMFLALLVWSFSMWEAKLDSVALRFGLVGNLCLAFLFFPVTRSSSLLQLIGLTSESCIKYHMWLGHIVMVLFSAHGVCYLIYWDHTSSMDEMKKWAKVGVANVAGEIALLAGLIMWITTFPRIRRKMFELFYYTHHFYILFLFFYMLHVGFSFFCMILPGFSYNPTSTIFINIPSVSKLQWHPFTVTSSSNLEPERLSVIIKKEGSWTQKLHAVLSSPADNDHISVSVEGPYSPISMNILRYESLVMVSGGSGITPFISIIRELIYQSNSLNTSTPEILLVCVFRNSLDLTVLDLLLPISSNVSDFSNLKLLIKAYVTKETEAPTNHEQRAIRTICFKPHPSDVPISPVLGSNSWLYLAVIISASFVAFLVLTGILQRYYIYPKDKNTFKIYSWSKRTLLHLLFMCVCIVVAATIPFLINKRSNSKAAKRINGLDIPTPTISPSSWLQNSEIELESLPRDSLIKATNVHYGRRPDLKKILLEINQKNVGVVASGPSGLRHEVAAICSSGLADNLHYESISFSW
;
A
#
# COMPACT_ATOMS: atom_id res chain seq x y z
N MET A 1 -26.66 -23.10 43.65
CA MET A 1 -25.26 -23.56 43.78
C MET A 1 -25.01 -24.59 42.68
N SER A 2 -23.89 -24.62 41.95
CA SER A 2 -22.75 -23.71 41.89
C SER A 2 -22.10 -23.74 40.51
N ARG A 3 -21.63 -22.56 40.08
CA ARG A 3 -20.61 -22.31 39.04
C ARG A 3 -19.49 -23.36 38.99
N ASN A 4 -19.04 -23.67 37.77
CA ASN A 4 -17.66 -23.98 37.31
C ASN A 4 -17.75 -24.33 35.80
N THR A 5 -16.81 -24.10 34.88
CA THR A 5 -15.61 -23.23 34.81
C THR A 5 -15.11 -23.25 33.36
N VAL A 6 -15.25 -22.17 32.58
CA VAL A 6 -14.37 -21.90 31.41
C VAL A 6 -14.21 -20.39 31.24
N ASN A 7 -13.11 -19.83 31.74
CA ASN A 7 -12.53 -18.57 31.25
C ASN A 7 -11.10 -18.40 31.81
N GLY A 8 -10.21 -19.29 31.38
CA GLY A 8 -8.78 -19.22 31.66
C GLY A 8 -8.05 -18.25 30.74
N ILE A 9 -8.43 -16.96 30.74
CA ILE A 9 -7.59 -15.90 30.18
C ILE A 9 -6.63 -15.47 31.29
N SER A 10 -5.33 -15.69 31.10
CA SER A 10 -4.33 -15.27 32.07
C SER A 10 -4.31 -13.75 32.20
N ARG A 11 -4.59 -13.25 33.41
CA ARG A 11 -4.29 -11.86 33.81
C ARG A 11 -2.77 -11.68 33.90
N SER A 12 -2.12 -11.61 32.75
CA SER A 12 -0.77 -11.06 32.61
C SER A 12 -0.89 -9.56 32.38
N GLU A 13 -0.73 -8.80 33.47
CA GLU A 13 -0.38 -7.37 33.51
C GLU A 13 -0.73 -6.55 32.25
N LEU A 14 -2.02 -6.38 31.96
CA LEU A 14 -2.43 -5.31 31.06
C LEU A 14 -2.22 -3.98 31.78
N LEU A 15 -1.23 -3.23 31.33
CA LEU A 15 -1.12 -1.79 31.60
C LEU A 15 -2.49 -1.11 31.42
N PRO A 16 -2.87 -0.15 32.29
CA PRO A 16 -4.13 0.58 32.14
C PRO A 16 -4.29 1.14 30.72
N HIS A 17 -5.51 1.08 30.19
CA HIS A 17 -5.81 1.51 28.81
C HIS A 17 -5.23 2.90 28.50
N ASP A 18 -5.41 3.85 29.43
CA ASP A 18 -4.96 5.23 29.27
C ASP A 18 -3.43 5.36 29.34
N PHE A 19 -2.75 4.51 30.13
CA PHE A 19 -1.29 4.44 30.16
C PHE A 19 -0.72 3.87 28.86
N ARG A 20 -1.41 2.88 28.25
CA ARG A 20 -1.07 2.37 26.92
C ARG A 20 -1.25 3.44 25.84
N GLU A 21 -2.37 4.17 25.82
CA GLU A 21 -2.60 5.25 24.86
C GLU A 21 -1.61 6.41 25.04
N MET A 22 -1.22 6.72 26.28
CA MET A 22 -0.12 7.65 26.58
C MET A 22 1.20 7.17 25.98
N ILE A 23 1.59 5.90 26.19
CA ILE A 23 2.80 5.31 25.58
C ILE A 23 2.75 5.39 24.05
N LEU A 24 1.62 5.02 23.42
CA LEU A 24 1.45 5.08 21.96
C LEU A 24 1.59 6.52 21.44
N THR A 25 1.06 7.50 22.17
CA THR A 25 1.17 8.92 21.82
C THR A 25 2.61 9.44 21.93
N VAL A 26 3.29 9.16 23.05
CA VAL A 26 4.71 9.51 23.26
C VAL A 26 5.60 8.87 22.20
N LEU A 27 5.38 7.58 21.89
CA LEU A 27 6.13 6.86 20.87
C LEU A 27 5.93 7.46 19.48
N LYS A 28 4.70 7.86 19.13
CA LYS A 28 4.41 8.55 17.87
C LYS A 28 5.09 9.92 17.79
N MET A 29 5.07 10.72 18.86
CA MET A 29 5.75 12.03 18.89
C MET A 29 7.26 11.88 18.74
N PHE A 30 7.87 10.93 19.45
CA PHE A 30 9.29 10.62 19.36
C PHE A 30 9.71 10.20 17.94
N LEU A 31 8.95 9.29 17.29
CA LEU A 31 9.19 8.91 15.91
C LEU A 31 9.08 10.09 14.92
N GLY A 32 8.10 10.97 15.13
CA GLY A 32 7.96 12.21 14.36
C GLY A 32 9.18 13.13 14.51
N LEU A 33 9.73 13.27 15.72
CA LEU A 33 10.92 14.07 16.00
C LEU A 33 12.18 13.48 15.34
N VAL A 34 12.37 12.16 15.39
CA VAL A 34 13.49 11.49 14.69
C VAL A 34 13.37 11.68 13.17
N PHE A 35 12.16 11.59 12.61
CA PHE A 35 11.93 11.83 11.19
C PHE A 35 12.16 13.29 10.77
N ALA A 36 11.72 14.25 11.58
CA ALA A 36 11.98 15.67 11.36
C ALA A 36 13.49 15.99 11.43
N GLY A 37 14.22 15.39 12.37
CA GLY A 37 15.69 15.49 12.46
C GLY A 37 16.40 14.89 11.24
N TRP A 38 15.90 13.77 10.70
CA TRP A 38 16.42 13.18 9.47
C TRP A 38 16.15 14.07 8.24
N ILE A 39 14.96 14.67 8.12
CA ILE A 39 14.69 15.69 7.09
C ILE A 39 15.63 16.88 7.25
N PHE A 40 15.80 17.41 8.46
CA PHE A 40 16.67 18.55 8.75
C PHE A 40 18.13 18.33 8.29
N LEU A 41 18.66 17.11 8.44
CA LEU A 41 19.97 16.75 7.90
C LEU A 41 20.03 16.94 6.38
N TRP A 42 18.99 16.54 5.63
CA TRP A 42 18.92 16.79 4.17
C TRP A 42 18.86 18.28 3.81
N ILE A 43 18.25 19.13 4.64
CA ILE A 43 18.25 20.60 4.44
C ILE A 43 19.67 21.18 4.60
N ILE A 44 20.42 20.64 5.57
CA ILE A 44 21.79 21.08 5.87
C ILE A 44 22.81 20.53 4.86
N VAL A 45 22.66 19.30 4.35
CA VAL A 45 23.60 18.65 3.41
C VAL A 45 24.12 19.54 2.26
N PRO A 46 23.29 20.32 1.53
CA PRO A 46 23.78 21.20 0.45
C PRO A 46 24.48 22.49 0.93
N THR A 47 24.52 22.77 2.23
CA THR A 47 25.08 24.04 2.77
C THR A 47 26.60 24.01 2.93
N SER A 48 27.21 25.19 2.93
CA SER A 48 28.62 25.38 3.31
C SER A 48 28.90 24.90 4.74
N THR A 49 27.95 25.09 5.67
CA THR A 49 28.01 24.58 7.05
C THR A 49 28.22 23.07 7.09
N TRP A 50 27.51 22.31 6.25
CA TRP A 50 27.73 20.87 6.14
C TRP A 50 29.12 20.54 5.58
N LYS A 51 29.46 21.13 4.44
CA LYS A 51 30.71 20.84 3.71
C LYS A 51 31.96 21.12 4.54
N TYR A 52 32.00 22.25 5.26
CA TYR A 52 33.20 22.74 5.93
C TYR A 52 33.26 22.45 7.44
N HIS A 53 32.12 22.35 8.13
CA HIS A 53 32.09 22.20 9.60
C HIS A 53 31.55 20.83 10.07
N TRP A 54 30.36 20.43 9.61
CA TRP A 54 29.70 19.23 10.14
C TRP A 54 30.27 17.95 9.55
N SER A 55 30.40 17.86 8.23
CA SER A 55 30.86 16.66 7.56
C SER A 55 32.26 16.22 8.00
N PRO A 56 33.28 17.10 8.10
CA PRO A 56 34.60 16.72 8.60
C PRO A 56 34.57 16.22 10.05
N LYS A 57 33.83 16.88 10.94
CA LYS A 57 33.71 16.51 12.37
C LYS A 57 32.93 15.21 12.59
N LEU A 58 31.92 14.94 11.76
CA LEU A 58 31.23 13.66 11.75
C LEU A 58 32.15 12.55 11.22
N TYR A 59 32.89 12.80 10.14
CA TYR A 59 33.88 11.85 9.64
C TYR A 59 34.97 11.55 10.67
N SER A 60 35.54 12.53 11.38
CA SER A 60 36.57 12.27 12.41
C SER A 60 36.05 11.38 13.55
N ASN A 61 34.79 11.56 13.94
CA ASN A 61 34.21 10.85 15.09
C ASN A 61 33.74 9.43 14.74
N THR A 62 33.33 9.17 13.49
CA THR A 62 32.81 7.85 13.08
C THR A 62 33.77 7.06 12.19
N TYR A 63 34.90 7.64 11.76
CA TYR A 63 35.92 6.91 11.00
C TYR A 63 36.61 5.88 11.90
N SER A 64 36.29 4.62 11.65
CA SER A 64 36.86 3.48 12.37
C SER A 64 37.55 2.52 11.42
N THR A 65 38.45 1.69 11.95
CA THR A 65 39.08 0.58 11.22
C THR A 65 38.07 -0.49 10.77
N TYR A 66 36.86 -0.50 11.34
CA TYR A 66 35.77 -1.43 11.05
C TYR A 66 34.76 -0.91 10.02
N PHE A 67 34.49 0.39 9.93
CA PHE A 67 33.47 0.92 9.00
C PHE A 67 33.99 1.98 8.03
N GLY A 68 35.20 2.51 8.26
CA GLY A 68 35.83 3.54 7.44
C GLY A 68 34.93 4.74 7.19
N ARG A 69 35.03 5.32 5.98
CA ARG A 69 34.21 6.47 5.56
C ARG A 69 32.73 6.11 5.31
N GLN A 70 32.39 4.83 5.14
CA GLN A 70 31.00 4.42 4.88
C GLN A 70 30.14 4.33 6.15
N GLY A 71 30.75 4.11 7.32
CA GLY A 71 30.06 4.09 8.60
C GLY A 71 29.28 5.38 8.89
N THR A 72 29.88 6.54 8.58
CA THR A 72 29.23 7.87 8.69
C THR A 72 27.93 7.92 7.90
N ASN A 73 27.95 7.43 6.66
CA ASN A 73 26.78 7.47 5.79
C ASN A 73 25.68 6.48 6.24
N ILE A 74 26.06 5.30 6.72
CA ILE A 74 25.10 4.31 7.28
C ILE A 74 24.42 4.89 8.53
N LEU A 75 25.18 5.53 9.43
CA LEU A 75 24.67 6.13 10.66
C LEU A 75 23.74 7.33 10.39
N ILE A 76 24.06 8.18 9.42
CA ILE A 76 23.31 9.42 9.15
C ILE A 76 22.05 9.13 8.33
N TYR A 77 22.14 8.32 7.27
CA TYR A 77 21.06 8.18 6.30
C TYR A 77 20.22 6.92 6.51
N ALA A 78 20.83 5.77 6.78
CA ALA A 78 20.12 4.49 6.86
C ALA A 78 19.58 4.19 8.28
N PHE A 79 20.39 4.41 9.32
CA PHE A 79 20.02 4.08 10.70
C PHE A 79 18.72 4.76 11.18
N PRO A 80 18.46 6.08 10.95
CA PRO A 80 17.23 6.70 11.43
C PRO A 80 15.97 6.11 10.78
N ILE A 81 16.02 5.78 9.49
CA ILE A 81 14.90 5.17 8.77
C ILE A 81 14.66 3.73 9.24
N LEU A 82 15.72 2.94 9.45
CA LEU A 82 15.62 1.58 9.98
C LEU A 82 15.11 1.57 11.44
N PHE A 83 15.55 2.54 12.25
CA PHE A 83 15.07 2.74 13.61
C PHE A 83 13.58 3.07 13.64
N ILE A 84 13.13 4.04 12.82
CA ILE A 84 11.71 4.37 12.67
C ILE A 84 10.91 3.16 12.16
N ALA A 85 11.46 2.36 11.24
CA ALA A 85 10.80 1.16 10.75
C ALA A 85 10.59 0.13 11.87
N VAL A 86 11.63 -0.22 12.65
CA VAL A 86 11.56 -1.19 13.75
C VAL A 86 10.63 -0.72 14.86
N VAL A 87 10.77 0.52 15.32
CA VAL A 87 9.93 1.06 16.40
C VAL A 87 8.49 1.29 15.93
N GLY A 88 8.30 1.64 14.65
CA GLY A 88 7.00 1.69 13.99
C GLY A 88 6.30 0.33 13.91
N CYS A 89 7.05 -0.77 13.72
CA CYS A 89 6.50 -2.12 13.80
C CYS A 89 5.95 -2.43 15.20
N ILE A 90 6.70 -2.05 16.25
CA ILE A 90 6.31 -2.23 17.65
C ILE A 90 5.05 -1.39 17.97
N TYR A 91 5.03 -0.13 17.55
CA TYR A 91 3.85 0.75 17.67
C TYR A 91 2.60 0.14 17.02
N LEU A 92 2.71 -0.38 15.79
CA LEU A 92 1.58 -0.97 15.07
C LEU A 92 1.11 -2.28 15.70
N HIS A 93 2.00 -3.11 16.24
CA HIS A 93 1.61 -4.31 17.00
C HIS A 93 0.73 -3.98 18.22
N PHE A 94 1.11 -2.97 19.00
CA PHE A 94 0.32 -2.55 20.17
C PHE A 94 -1.00 -1.89 19.77
N ARG A 95 -1.00 -1.06 18.72
CA ARG A 95 -2.22 -0.42 18.20
C ARG A 95 -3.24 -1.42 17.66
N GLN A 96 -2.80 -2.45 16.92
CA GLN A 96 -3.70 -3.45 16.34
C GLN A 96 -4.51 -4.20 17.41
N LYS A 97 -3.95 -4.38 18.62
CA LYS A 97 -4.61 -5.03 19.76
C LYS A 97 -5.68 -4.16 20.46
N ASN A 98 -5.73 -2.85 20.22
CA ASN A 98 -6.75 -1.96 20.82
C ASN A 98 -8.07 -1.90 20.02
N HIS A 99 -8.16 -2.56 18.86
CA HIS A 99 -9.34 -2.44 17.98
C HIS A 99 -10.64 -3.08 18.50
N TYR A 100 -10.57 -3.90 19.57
CA TYR A 100 -11.74 -4.53 20.21
C TYR A 100 -12.42 -3.68 21.29
N THR A 101 -11.88 -2.50 21.60
CA THR A 101 -12.45 -1.58 22.60
C THR A 101 -12.66 -0.21 21.97
N GLY A 102 -13.91 0.28 21.99
CA GLY A 102 -14.30 1.54 21.37
C GLY A 102 -13.49 2.73 21.91
N SER A 103 -12.49 3.17 21.13
CA SER A 103 -11.58 4.24 21.54
C SER A 103 -12.25 5.62 21.37
N ARG A 104 -12.34 6.37 22.47
CA ARG A 104 -12.67 7.81 22.43
C ARG A 104 -11.53 8.55 21.74
N SER A 105 -11.85 9.33 20.71
CA SER A 105 -10.88 10.13 19.96
C SER A 105 -10.22 11.19 20.85
N GLY A 106 -8.94 11.02 21.18
CA GLY A 106 -8.18 11.97 21.99
C GLY A 106 -7.99 13.33 21.30
N VAL A 107 -7.76 14.38 22.11
CA VAL A 107 -7.69 15.81 21.69
C VAL A 107 -6.78 16.04 20.47
N LEU A 108 -5.65 15.35 20.37
CA LEU A 108 -4.72 15.51 19.24
C LEU A 108 -5.32 15.10 17.88
N SER A 109 -6.33 14.22 17.89
CA SER A 109 -7.01 13.76 16.68
C SER A 109 -8.03 14.76 16.15
N SER A 110 -8.64 15.60 17.01
CA SER A 110 -9.55 16.66 16.57
C SER A 110 -8.78 17.82 15.94
N LEU A 111 -7.62 18.20 16.50
CA LEU A 111 -6.73 19.22 15.92
C LEU A 111 -6.23 18.83 14.51
N LEU A 112 -5.89 17.55 14.31
CA LEU A 112 -5.48 17.02 13.01
C LEU A 112 -6.67 16.75 12.04
N ALA A 113 -7.92 16.76 12.51
CA ALA A 113 -9.08 16.51 11.66
C ALA A 113 -9.28 17.61 10.61
N GLY A 114 -9.05 18.87 10.98
CA GLY A 114 -9.08 20.00 10.02
C GLY A 114 -8.03 19.85 8.91
N TRP A 115 -6.83 19.38 9.25
CA TRP A 115 -5.72 19.19 8.30
C TRP A 115 -5.91 17.99 7.35
N LYS A 116 -6.78 17.04 7.73
CA LYS A 116 -7.20 15.93 6.85
C LYS A 116 -8.28 16.33 5.84
N ARG A 117 -8.93 17.49 5.98
CA ARG A 117 -9.90 17.98 4.98
C ARG A 117 -9.19 18.13 3.62
N PRO A 118 -9.88 17.84 2.50
CA PRO A 118 -9.31 18.01 1.17
C PRO A 118 -9.17 19.51 0.86
N VAL A 119 -7.94 19.96 0.62
CA VAL A 119 -7.62 21.38 0.34
C VAL A 119 -7.58 21.65 -1.16
N LEU A 120 -7.01 20.72 -1.94
CA LEU A 120 -7.05 20.78 -3.40
C LEU A 120 -7.99 19.69 -3.91
N VAL A 121 -9.06 20.11 -4.60
CA VAL A 121 -10.09 19.20 -5.14
C VAL A 121 -10.11 19.18 -6.67
N GLN A 122 -9.47 20.14 -7.34
CA GLN A 122 -9.36 20.16 -8.80
C GLN A 122 -7.92 20.46 -9.22
N GLY A 123 -7.33 19.55 -10.00
CA GLY A 123 -5.96 19.66 -10.49
C GLY A 123 -5.35 18.30 -10.89
N PRO A 124 -4.18 18.29 -11.56
CA PRO A 124 -3.51 17.05 -11.98
C PRO A 124 -3.06 16.14 -10.83
N LEU A 125 -3.04 16.67 -9.59
CA LEU A 125 -2.71 15.94 -8.36
C LEU A 125 -3.89 15.13 -7.78
N GLY A 126 -5.12 15.38 -8.26
CA GLY A 126 -6.33 14.79 -7.71
C GLY A 126 -6.79 15.44 -6.41
N VAL A 127 -7.59 14.73 -5.60
CA VAL A 127 -7.91 15.13 -4.22
C VAL A 127 -6.62 15.04 -3.38
N VAL A 128 -6.26 16.13 -2.71
CA VAL A 128 -5.08 16.26 -1.84
C VAL A 128 -5.49 16.91 -0.51
N SER A 129 -5.14 16.28 0.61
CA SER A 129 -5.37 16.80 1.97
C SER A 129 -4.42 17.94 2.34
N GLY A 130 -4.75 18.73 3.37
CA GLY A 130 -3.87 19.82 3.85
C GLY A 130 -2.49 19.33 4.31
N ILE A 131 -2.43 18.16 4.94
CA ILE A 131 -1.16 17.48 5.31
C ILE A 131 -0.32 17.21 4.05
N GLU A 132 -0.91 16.58 3.04
CA GLU A 132 -0.21 16.27 1.79
C GLU A 132 0.25 17.53 1.04
N PHE A 133 -0.59 18.57 1.00
CA PHE A 133 -0.25 19.85 0.38
C PHE A 133 0.94 20.54 1.06
N THR A 134 1.00 20.52 2.39
CA THR A 134 2.15 21.06 3.14
C THR A 134 3.42 20.24 2.97
N PHE A 135 3.33 18.90 2.86
CA PHE A 135 4.48 18.07 2.47
C PHE A 135 4.99 18.39 1.06
N VAL A 136 4.10 18.58 0.08
CA VAL A 136 4.48 18.96 -1.29
C VAL A 136 5.13 20.34 -1.32
N LEU A 137 4.57 21.34 -0.63
CA LEU A 137 5.16 22.68 -0.54
C LEU A 137 6.54 22.66 0.16
N MET A 138 6.68 21.94 1.27
CA MET A 138 7.96 21.77 1.95
C MET A 138 8.98 21.11 1.03
N PHE A 139 8.62 20.05 0.32
CA PHE A 139 9.52 19.37 -0.61
C PHE A 139 9.91 20.26 -1.80
N LEU A 140 8.97 21.01 -2.38
CA LEU A 140 9.27 21.99 -3.43
C LEU A 140 10.21 23.09 -2.93
N ALA A 141 10.00 23.60 -1.70
CA ALA A 141 10.91 24.57 -1.08
C ALA A 141 12.32 24.00 -0.89
N LEU A 142 12.45 22.72 -0.51
CA LEU A 142 13.74 22.03 -0.40
C LEU A 142 14.44 21.88 -1.76
N LEU A 143 13.69 21.57 -2.83
CA LEU A 143 14.23 21.53 -4.19
C LEU A 143 14.75 22.92 -4.60
N VAL A 144 13.93 23.96 -4.46
CA VAL A 144 14.31 25.35 -4.80
C VAL A 144 15.52 25.79 -3.99
N TRP A 145 15.54 25.56 -2.67
CA TRP A 145 16.65 25.86 -1.78
C TRP A 145 17.97 25.26 -2.26
N SER A 146 17.95 23.97 -2.64
CA SER A 146 19.12 23.24 -3.15
C SER A 146 19.66 23.82 -4.46
N PHE A 147 18.79 24.38 -5.31
CA PHE A 147 19.17 25.06 -6.56
C PHE A 147 19.63 26.52 -6.35
N SER A 148 19.00 27.28 -5.45
CA SER A 148 19.25 28.72 -5.28
C SER A 148 20.63 29.10 -4.73
N MET A 149 21.41 28.12 -4.25
CA MET A 149 22.73 28.33 -3.67
C MET A 149 23.87 28.23 -4.71
N TRP A 150 24.22 29.34 -5.37
CA TRP A 150 25.58 29.66 -5.90
C TRP A 150 26.12 29.14 -7.26
N GLU A 151 26.99 30.01 -7.83
CA GLU A 151 27.93 29.97 -8.98
C GLU A 151 27.68 29.09 -10.23
N ALA A 152 27.76 29.75 -11.39
CA ALA A 152 27.54 29.20 -12.73
C ALA A 152 28.77 28.49 -13.33
N LYS A 153 29.11 27.30 -12.80
CA LYS A 153 30.01 26.34 -13.47
C LYS A 153 29.27 25.06 -13.83
N LEU A 154 29.34 24.64 -15.11
CA LEU A 154 28.54 23.55 -15.67
C LEU A 154 28.76 22.21 -14.96
N ASP A 155 29.98 21.91 -14.53
CA ASP A 155 30.33 20.71 -13.75
C ASP A 155 29.64 20.68 -12.38
N SER A 156 29.59 21.83 -11.69
CA SER A 156 28.91 21.97 -10.41
C SER A 156 27.39 21.86 -10.55
N VAL A 157 26.82 22.43 -11.62
CA VAL A 157 25.39 22.32 -11.95
C VAL A 157 25.03 20.86 -12.28
N ALA A 158 25.84 20.17 -13.10
CA ALA A 158 25.64 18.77 -13.43
C ALA A 158 25.67 17.87 -12.18
N LEU A 159 26.65 18.06 -11.29
CA LEU A 159 26.74 17.34 -10.02
C LEU A 159 25.50 17.56 -9.14
N ARG A 160 25.00 18.80 -9.06
CA ARG A 160 23.80 19.14 -8.27
C ARG A 160 22.54 18.50 -8.79
N PHE A 161 22.32 18.43 -10.11
CA PHE A 161 21.20 17.69 -10.69
C PHE A 161 21.22 16.21 -10.24
N GLY A 162 22.40 15.59 -10.18
CA GLY A 162 22.58 14.25 -9.63
C GLY A 162 22.27 14.17 -8.12
N LEU A 163 22.78 15.09 -7.31
CA LEU A 163 22.53 15.11 -5.85
C LEU A 163 21.06 15.35 -5.50
N VAL A 164 20.38 16.27 -6.20
CA VAL A 164 18.94 16.52 -6.05
C VAL A 164 18.12 15.34 -6.59
N GLY A 165 18.55 14.74 -7.71
CA GLY A 165 17.98 13.50 -8.22
C GLY A 165 18.04 12.36 -7.21
N ASN A 166 19.16 12.23 -6.47
CA ASN A 166 19.32 11.23 -5.40
C ASN A 166 18.38 11.47 -4.21
N LEU A 167 18.10 12.73 -3.85
CA LEU A 167 17.08 13.08 -2.86
C LEU A 167 15.69 12.61 -3.33
N CYS A 168 15.30 12.98 -4.56
CA CYS A 168 14.04 12.55 -5.15
C CYS A 168 13.93 11.02 -5.27
N LEU A 169 15.04 10.34 -5.59
CA LEU A 169 15.13 8.89 -5.71
C LEU A 169 15.02 8.19 -4.34
N ALA A 170 15.57 8.77 -3.28
CA ALA A 170 15.37 8.28 -1.92
C ALA A 170 13.88 8.30 -1.56
N PHE A 171 13.17 9.41 -1.84
CA PHE A 171 11.72 9.50 -1.63
C PHE A 171 10.89 8.65 -2.62
N LEU A 172 11.39 8.31 -3.82
CA LEU A 172 10.64 7.59 -4.86
C LEU A 172 10.12 6.22 -4.42
N PHE A 173 10.84 5.54 -3.53
CA PHE A 173 10.53 4.17 -3.10
C PHE A 173 9.71 4.09 -1.81
N PHE A 174 9.64 5.14 -0.98
CA PHE A 174 8.73 5.17 0.17
C PHE A 174 7.27 4.89 -0.23
N PRO A 175 6.71 5.53 -1.30
CA PRO A 175 5.37 5.21 -1.77
C PRO A 175 5.23 3.83 -2.44
N VAL A 176 6.33 3.21 -2.89
CA VAL A 176 6.32 1.86 -3.50
C VAL A 176 6.15 0.79 -2.42
N THR A 177 6.68 1.01 -1.21
CA THR A 177 6.36 0.19 -0.03
C THR A 177 4.93 0.45 0.44
N ARG A 178 3.96 -0.17 -0.25
CA ARG A 178 2.49 -0.06 -0.08
C ARG A 178 1.97 -0.25 1.36
N SER A 179 2.81 -0.73 2.26
CA SER A 179 2.49 -1.06 3.65
C SER A 179 3.58 -0.63 4.65
N SER A 180 4.41 0.35 4.28
CA SER A 180 5.43 0.95 5.17
C SER A 180 4.82 1.51 6.47
N SER A 181 5.49 1.28 7.60
CA SER A 181 5.04 1.72 8.93
C SER A 181 5.13 3.24 9.08
N LEU A 182 6.08 3.88 8.39
CA LEU A 182 6.22 5.34 8.33
C LEU A 182 5.00 6.00 7.66
N LEU A 183 4.56 5.49 6.51
CA LEU A 183 3.41 6.04 5.78
C LEU A 183 2.14 6.05 6.64
N GLN A 184 1.95 5.00 7.43
CA GLN A 184 0.79 4.84 8.32
C GLN A 184 0.88 5.67 9.59
N LEU A 185 2.09 6.00 10.06
CA LEU A 185 2.30 6.92 11.17
C LEU A 185 1.87 8.35 10.79
N ILE A 186 2.20 8.74 9.55
CA ILE A 186 1.86 10.03 8.93
C ILE A 186 0.37 10.06 8.52
N GLY A 187 -0.20 8.91 8.15
CA GLY A 187 -1.61 8.76 7.79
C GLY A 187 -1.88 8.78 6.28
N LEU A 188 -0.87 8.53 5.45
CA LEU A 188 -0.99 8.46 4.00
C LEU A 188 -1.52 7.08 3.56
N THR A 189 -2.44 7.05 2.60
CA THR A 189 -2.92 5.81 1.98
C THR A 189 -1.98 5.31 0.90
N SER A 190 -1.95 4.00 0.66
CA SER A 190 -1.22 3.37 -0.44
C SER A 190 -1.65 3.89 -1.82
N GLU A 191 -2.90 4.34 -1.94
CA GLU A 191 -3.48 4.95 -3.15
C GLU A 191 -2.88 6.34 -3.44
N SER A 192 -2.83 7.23 -2.44
CA SER A 192 -2.12 8.51 -2.56
C SER A 192 -0.63 8.30 -2.84
N CYS A 193 -0.03 7.26 -2.24
CA CYS A 193 1.35 6.88 -2.47
C CYS A 193 1.67 6.58 -3.95
N ILE A 194 0.81 5.87 -4.69
CA ILE A 194 1.02 5.62 -6.12
C ILE A 194 1.09 6.94 -6.93
N LYS A 195 0.32 7.97 -6.55
CA LYS A 195 0.42 9.31 -7.18
C LYS A 195 1.78 9.95 -6.92
N TYR A 196 2.28 9.92 -5.69
CA TYR A 196 3.61 10.43 -5.35
C TYR A 196 4.73 9.69 -6.07
N HIS A 197 4.62 8.37 -6.22
CA HIS A 197 5.58 7.58 -7.00
C HIS A 197 5.61 8.02 -8.46
N MET A 198 4.45 8.22 -9.12
CA MET A 198 4.42 8.72 -10.50
C MET A 198 5.06 10.11 -10.62
N TRP A 199 4.73 11.04 -9.73
CA TRP A 199 5.25 12.41 -9.75
C TRP A 199 6.77 12.47 -9.49
N LEU A 200 7.24 11.82 -8.41
CA LEU A 200 8.66 11.69 -8.11
C LEU A 200 9.39 10.97 -9.25
N GLY A 201 8.79 9.97 -9.89
CA GLY A 201 9.37 9.25 -11.01
C GLY A 201 9.67 10.16 -12.21
N HIS A 202 8.72 11.03 -12.57
CA HIS A 202 8.97 12.04 -13.60
C HIS A 202 10.08 13.03 -13.20
N ILE A 203 10.10 13.50 -11.95
CA ILE A 203 11.13 14.45 -11.47
C ILE A 203 12.52 13.80 -11.45
N VAL A 204 12.64 12.59 -10.91
CA VAL A 204 13.89 11.80 -10.89
C VAL A 204 14.44 11.64 -12.31
N MET A 205 13.59 11.27 -13.28
CA MET A 205 14.03 11.08 -14.65
C MET A 205 14.44 12.40 -15.32
N VAL A 206 13.71 13.49 -15.11
CA VAL A 206 14.11 14.82 -15.60
C VAL A 206 15.47 15.26 -15.02
N LEU A 207 15.67 15.10 -13.70
CA LEU A 207 16.90 15.49 -13.03
C LEU A 207 18.10 14.64 -13.46
N PHE A 208 17.94 13.32 -13.59
CA PHE A 208 19.02 12.45 -14.07
C PHE A 208 19.31 12.60 -15.57
N SER A 209 18.31 12.91 -16.40
CA SER A 209 18.55 13.31 -17.79
C SER A 209 19.30 14.63 -17.89
N ALA A 210 18.93 15.65 -17.09
CA ALA A 210 19.65 16.91 -17.04
C ALA A 210 21.10 16.73 -16.55
N HIS A 211 21.31 15.94 -15.49
CA HIS A 211 22.64 15.53 -15.01
C HIS A 211 23.50 14.93 -16.13
N GLY A 212 22.98 13.92 -16.84
CA GLY A 212 23.69 13.28 -17.95
C GLY A 212 24.00 14.24 -19.10
N VAL A 213 23.01 15.02 -19.56
CA VAL A 213 23.18 15.99 -20.65
C VAL A 213 24.20 17.07 -20.29
N CYS A 214 24.17 17.61 -19.07
CA CYS A 214 25.16 18.60 -18.64
C CYS A 214 26.59 18.02 -18.58
N TYR A 215 26.77 16.76 -18.19
CA TYR A 215 28.09 16.12 -18.24
C TYR A 215 28.56 15.84 -19.68
N LEU A 216 27.67 15.45 -20.59
CA LEU A 216 28.01 15.30 -22.01
C LEU A 216 28.46 16.62 -22.63
N ILE A 217 27.71 17.71 -22.42
CA ILE A 217 28.09 19.06 -22.90
C ILE A 217 29.42 19.51 -22.27
N TYR A 218 29.62 19.26 -20.98
CA TYR A 218 30.86 19.59 -20.29
C TYR A 218 32.06 18.84 -20.89
N TRP A 219 31.98 17.52 -21.07
CA TRP A 219 33.06 16.72 -21.66
C TRP A 219 33.35 17.06 -23.12
N ASP A 220 32.35 17.52 -23.87
CA ASP A 220 32.52 17.98 -25.25
C ASP A 220 33.37 19.26 -25.27
N HIS A 221 32.95 20.25 -24.48
CA HIS A 221 33.65 21.53 -24.34
C HIS A 221 35.06 21.39 -23.71
N THR A 222 35.30 20.39 -22.85
CA THR A 222 36.65 20.10 -22.33
C THR A 222 37.42 19.06 -23.15
N SER A 223 36.91 18.65 -24.31
CA SER A 223 37.50 17.61 -25.18
C SER A 223 37.89 16.32 -24.45
N SER A 224 37.14 15.97 -23.39
CA SER A 224 37.43 14.91 -22.42
C SER A 224 36.52 13.67 -22.59
N MET A 225 36.12 13.37 -23.83
CA MET A 225 35.15 12.32 -24.16
C MET A 225 35.52 10.91 -23.67
N ASP A 226 36.79 10.62 -23.41
CA ASP A 226 37.19 9.32 -22.87
C ASP A 226 36.83 9.12 -21.39
N GLU A 227 36.49 10.19 -20.65
CA GLU A 227 35.91 10.07 -19.30
C GLU A 227 34.55 9.36 -19.32
N MET A 228 33.80 9.46 -20.42
CA MET A 228 32.53 8.77 -20.63
C MET A 228 32.69 7.24 -20.48
N LYS A 229 33.74 6.69 -21.11
CA LYS A 229 34.07 5.26 -21.15
C LYS A 229 34.71 4.73 -19.85
N LYS A 230 34.88 5.57 -18.83
CA LYS A 230 35.74 5.28 -17.67
C LYS A 230 35.03 4.46 -16.60
N TRP A 231 35.51 3.24 -16.39
CA TRP A 231 35.19 2.43 -15.21
C TRP A 231 36.23 2.64 -14.11
N ALA A 232 36.11 3.73 -13.37
CA ALA A 232 37.10 4.10 -12.35
C ALA A 232 37.17 3.07 -11.20
N LYS A 233 38.40 2.78 -10.72
CA LYS A 233 38.60 1.93 -9.51
C LYS A 233 38.23 2.65 -8.21
N VAL A 234 38.26 3.97 -8.22
CA VAL A 234 38.03 4.87 -7.08
C VAL A 234 37.12 6.01 -7.56
N GLY A 235 36.06 6.31 -6.81
CA GLY A 235 35.06 7.30 -7.22
C GLY A 235 33.92 6.69 -8.04
N VAL A 236 33.32 7.52 -8.88
CA VAL A 236 32.11 7.22 -9.66
C VAL A 236 32.47 6.45 -10.95
N ALA A 237 31.67 5.45 -11.30
CA ALA A 237 31.81 4.70 -12.55
C ALA A 237 30.88 5.27 -13.63
N ASN A 238 31.41 6.01 -14.60
CA ASN A 238 30.60 6.79 -15.55
C ASN A 238 29.75 5.87 -16.44
N VAL A 239 30.34 4.85 -17.06
CA VAL A 239 29.66 3.81 -17.86
C VAL A 239 28.49 3.15 -17.10
N ALA A 240 28.61 2.96 -15.78
CA ALA A 240 27.52 2.42 -14.99
C ALA A 240 26.35 3.42 -14.86
N GLY A 241 26.65 4.72 -14.78
CA GLY A 241 25.64 5.78 -14.82
C GLY A 241 24.91 5.84 -16.16
N GLU A 242 25.61 5.62 -17.27
CA GLU A 242 25.03 5.61 -18.62
C GLU A 242 24.08 4.42 -18.82
N ILE A 243 24.49 3.21 -18.43
CA ILE A 243 23.65 2.02 -18.52
C ILE A 243 22.42 2.18 -17.62
N ALA A 244 22.57 2.77 -16.43
CA ALA A 244 21.44 3.10 -15.57
C ALA A 244 20.50 4.12 -16.24
N LEU A 245 21.02 5.23 -16.78
CA LEU A 245 20.23 6.26 -17.44
C LEU A 245 19.48 5.70 -18.66
N LEU A 246 20.12 4.89 -19.49
CA LEU A 246 19.49 4.23 -20.64
C LEU A 246 18.34 3.31 -20.21
N ALA A 247 18.56 2.46 -19.20
CA ALA A 247 17.51 1.61 -18.62
C ALA A 247 16.34 2.45 -18.09
N GLY A 248 16.64 3.55 -17.39
CA GLY A 248 15.66 4.50 -16.88
C GLY A 248 14.87 5.22 -17.99
N LEU A 249 15.52 5.62 -19.09
CA LEU A 249 14.87 6.29 -20.22
C LEU A 249 13.89 5.36 -20.95
N ILE A 250 14.28 4.10 -21.20
CA ILE A 250 13.39 3.07 -21.77
C ILE A 250 12.16 2.91 -20.86
N MET A 251 12.39 2.81 -19.56
CA MET A 251 11.35 2.69 -18.53
C MET A 251 10.44 3.92 -18.47
N TRP A 252 10.99 5.12 -18.68
CA TRP A 252 10.26 6.38 -18.59
C TRP A 252 9.35 6.60 -19.80
N ILE A 253 9.83 6.30 -21.01
CA ILE A 253 9.05 6.45 -22.25
C ILE A 253 7.76 5.62 -22.19
N THR A 254 7.80 4.39 -21.67
CA THR A 254 6.60 3.55 -21.60
C THR A 254 5.63 3.94 -20.48
N THR A 255 6.05 4.74 -19.50
CA THR A 255 5.16 5.24 -18.44
C THR A 255 4.18 6.33 -18.91
N PHE A 256 4.45 7.01 -20.03
CA PHE A 256 3.60 8.10 -20.52
C PHE A 256 2.15 7.64 -20.73
N PRO A 257 1.12 8.38 -20.27
CA PRO A 257 -0.27 7.92 -20.28
C PRO A 257 -0.81 7.51 -21.66
N ARG A 258 -0.32 8.12 -22.75
CA ARG A 258 -0.70 7.77 -24.13
C ARG A 258 -0.22 6.38 -24.55
N ILE A 259 0.95 5.97 -24.07
CA ILE A 259 1.56 4.66 -24.36
C ILE A 259 0.99 3.62 -23.39
N ARG A 260 1.07 3.88 -22.07
CA ARG A 260 0.61 2.98 -21.00
C ARG A 260 -0.84 2.51 -21.18
N ARG A 261 -1.76 3.41 -21.58
CA ARG A 261 -3.19 3.07 -21.78
C ARG A 261 -3.46 2.25 -23.04
N LYS A 262 -2.60 2.33 -24.07
CA LYS A 262 -2.72 1.55 -25.31
C LYS A 262 -1.98 0.21 -25.23
N MET A 263 -0.83 0.18 -24.57
CA MET A 263 0.10 -0.94 -24.52
C MET A 263 0.54 -1.23 -23.08
N PHE A 264 -0.42 -1.64 -22.23
CA PHE A 264 -0.16 -1.90 -20.81
C PHE A 264 0.90 -2.99 -20.60
N GLU A 265 0.91 -4.04 -21.44
CA GLU A 265 1.92 -5.11 -21.40
C GLU A 265 3.34 -4.58 -21.60
N LEU A 266 3.55 -3.72 -22.62
CA LEU A 266 4.86 -3.11 -22.88
C LEU A 266 5.32 -2.28 -21.69
N PHE A 267 4.44 -1.45 -21.13
CA PHE A 267 4.69 -0.73 -19.88
C PHE A 267 5.09 -1.70 -18.77
N TYR A 268 4.29 -2.74 -18.49
CA TYR A 268 4.54 -3.70 -17.41
C TYR A 268 5.93 -4.34 -17.50
N TYR A 269 6.29 -4.90 -18.66
CA TYR A 269 7.57 -5.58 -18.84
C TYR A 269 8.76 -4.62 -18.85
N THR A 270 8.67 -3.48 -19.55
CA THR A 270 9.76 -2.48 -19.52
C THR A 270 9.94 -1.83 -18.16
N HIS A 271 8.87 -1.72 -17.34
CA HIS A 271 8.99 -1.21 -15.98
C HIS A 271 9.92 -2.07 -15.10
N HIS A 272 10.04 -3.38 -15.35
CA HIS A 272 10.99 -4.24 -14.64
C HIS A 272 12.46 -3.89 -14.86
N PHE A 273 12.79 -3.03 -15.83
CA PHE A 273 14.14 -2.48 -15.98
C PHE A 273 14.55 -1.59 -14.78
N TYR A 274 13.66 -1.31 -13.82
CA TYR A 274 14.04 -0.76 -12.52
C TYR A 274 15.13 -1.58 -11.83
N ILE A 275 15.16 -2.91 -12.03
CA ILE A 275 16.19 -3.80 -11.46
C ILE A 275 17.56 -3.47 -12.06
N LEU A 276 17.61 -3.32 -13.39
CA LEU A 276 18.83 -2.97 -14.13
C LEU A 276 19.28 -1.54 -13.77
N PHE A 277 18.34 -0.59 -13.73
CA PHE A 277 18.56 0.78 -13.29
C PHE A 277 19.19 0.82 -11.89
N LEU A 278 18.57 0.18 -10.89
CA LEU A 278 19.06 0.20 -9.50
C LEU A 278 20.43 -0.48 -9.35
N PHE A 279 20.67 -1.58 -10.06
CA PHE A 279 21.95 -2.29 -10.02
C PHE A 279 23.09 -1.40 -10.57
N PHE A 280 22.90 -0.80 -11.75
CA PHE A 280 23.92 0.05 -12.36
C PHE A 280 24.05 1.42 -11.66
N TYR A 281 22.96 2.00 -11.17
CA TYR A 281 22.98 3.16 -10.27
C TYR A 281 23.81 2.88 -9.01
N MET A 282 23.63 1.71 -8.39
CA MET A 282 24.41 1.31 -7.22
C MET A 282 25.90 1.20 -7.54
N LEU A 283 26.28 0.69 -8.72
CA LEU A 283 27.68 0.64 -9.17
C LEU A 283 28.26 2.03 -9.49
N HIS A 284 27.42 2.96 -9.95
CA HIS A 284 27.77 4.35 -10.24
C HIS A 284 28.04 5.16 -8.97
N VAL A 285 27.05 5.26 -8.06
CA VAL A 285 27.12 6.14 -6.85
C VAL A 285 27.68 5.41 -5.62
N GLY A 286 27.62 4.08 -5.59
CA GLY A 286 28.14 3.24 -4.52
C GLY A 286 27.14 2.90 -3.40
N PHE A 287 27.47 1.84 -2.66
CA PHE A 287 26.59 1.23 -1.66
C PHE A 287 25.99 2.19 -0.63
N SER A 288 26.75 3.17 -0.13
CA SER A 288 26.25 4.11 0.89
C SER A 288 25.10 5.00 0.41
N PHE A 289 25.05 5.33 -0.89
CA PHE A 289 23.93 6.09 -1.47
C PHE A 289 22.77 5.16 -1.84
N PHE A 290 23.05 3.91 -2.22
CA PHE A 290 22.02 2.88 -2.39
C PHE A 290 21.24 2.62 -1.09
N CYS A 291 21.90 2.60 0.08
CA CYS A 291 21.22 2.49 1.37
C CYS A 291 20.26 3.63 1.70
N MET A 292 20.34 4.79 1.03
CA MET A 292 19.39 5.90 1.20
C MET A 292 18.06 5.64 0.46
N ILE A 293 18.07 4.72 -0.50
CA ILE A 293 16.95 4.42 -1.40
C ILE A 293 16.18 3.19 -0.93
N LEU A 294 16.77 2.35 -0.07
CA LEU A 294 16.11 1.21 0.56
C LEU A 294 14.90 1.70 1.35
N PRO A 295 13.66 1.47 0.87
CA PRO A 295 12.49 1.89 1.61
C PRO A 295 12.34 1.02 2.85
N GLY A 296 11.77 1.58 3.92
CA GLY A 296 11.44 0.81 5.12
C GLY A 296 10.41 -0.27 4.80
N PHE A 297 10.88 -1.51 4.59
CA PHE A 297 10.02 -2.66 4.32
C PHE A 297 9.14 -2.96 5.53
N SER A 298 7.83 -2.84 5.34
CA SER A 298 6.86 -3.47 6.23
C SER A 298 5.58 -3.84 5.51
N TYR A 299 4.81 -4.73 6.14
CA TYR A 299 3.49 -5.20 5.72
C TYR A 299 2.46 -4.83 6.80
N ASN A 300 1.18 -4.61 6.46
CA ASN A 300 0.11 -4.51 7.46
C ASN A 300 -1.19 -5.17 6.96
N PRO A 301 -1.82 -6.07 7.72
CA PRO A 301 -3.12 -6.67 7.38
C PRO A 301 -4.32 -5.70 7.34
N THR A 302 -5.10 -5.73 6.24
CA THR A 302 -6.60 -5.78 6.07
C THR A 302 -7.00 -5.49 4.58
N SER A 303 -8.26 -5.28 4.19
CA SER A 303 -8.96 -5.94 3.04
C SER A 303 -8.73 -5.55 1.53
N THR A 304 -7.50 -5.39 1.01
CA THR A 304 -7.21 -5.54 -0.46
C THR A 304 -6.27 -6.73 -0.71
N ILE A 305 -6.54 -7.58 -1.70
CA ILE A 305 -5.65 -8.70 -2.04
C ILE A 305 -5.14 -8.58 -3.48
N PHE A 306 -3.88 -8.96 -3.72
CA PHE A 306 -3.34 -9.16 -5.05
C PHE A 306 -3.52 -10.63 -5.43
N ILE A 307 -4.05 -10.85 -6.63
CA ILE A 307 -4.33 -12.17 -7.18
C ILE A 307 -3.44 -12.39 -8.39
N ASN A 308 -2.76 -13.54 -8.41
CA ASN A 308 -2.14 -14.10 -9.59
C ASN A 308 -2.85 -15.42 -9.96
N ILE A 309 -3.15 -15.56 -11.25
CA ILE A 309 -3.74 -16.77 -11.83
C ILE A 309 -2.76 -17.26 -12.90
N PRO A 310 -1.92 -18.28 -12.62
CA PRO A 310 -0.83 -18.70 -13.51
C PRO A 310 -1.29 -19.14 -14.91
N SER A 311 -2.53 -19.64 -15.05
CA SER A 311 -3.13 -19.99 -16.34
C SER A 311 -3.48 -18.78 -17.22
N VAL A 312 -3.62 -17.58 -16.62
CA VAL A 312 -3.85 -16.32 -17.36
C VAL A 312 -2.55 -15.55 -17.54
N SER A 313 -1.69 -15.48 -16.52
CA SER A 313 -0.35 -14.90 -16.60
C SER A 313 0.53 -15.36 -15.43
N LYS A 314 1.75 -15.82 -15.73
CA LYS A 314 2.72 -16.27 -14.71
C LYS A 314 3.35 -15.15 -13.87
N LEU A 315 3.28 -13.89 -14.33
CA LEU A 315 4.02 -12.78 -13.73
C LEU A 315 3.15 -11.59 -13.30
N GLN A 316 1.91 -11.49 -13.76
CA GLN A 316 1.03 -10.36 -13.42
C GLN A 316 0.26 -10.61 -12.12
N TRP A 317 0.36 -9.67 -11.19
CA TRP A 317 -0.42 -9.64 -9.96
C TRP A 317 -1.42 -8.48 -10.02
N HIS A 318 -2.71 -8.79 -9.94
CA HIS A 318 -3.79 -7.80 -10.05
C HIS A 318 -4.51 -7.63 -8.72
N PRO A 319 -4.65 -6.40 -8.20
CA PRO A 319 -5.31 -6.16 -6.93
C PRO A 319 -6.82 -6.04 -7.04
N PHE A 320 -7.51 -6.63 -6.07
CA PHE A 320 -8.95 -6.60 -5.92
C PHE A 320 -9.33 -6.34 -4.45
N THR A 321 -10.36 -5.52 -4.26
CA THR A 321 -10.97 -5.29 -2.94
C THR A 321 -11.68 -6.57 -2.51
N VAL A 322 -11.44 -6.99 -1.26
CA VAL A 322 -12.17 -8.11 -0.67
C VAL A 322 -13.61 -7.67 -0.41
N THR A 323 -14.59 -8.49 -0.80
CA THR A 323 -16.01 -8.19 -0.62
C THR A 323 -16.68 -9.00 0.49
N SER A 324 -16.06 -10.09 0.97
CA SER A 324 -16.54 -10.81 2.15
C SER A 324 -16.20 -10.07 3.47
N SER A 325 -16.89 -10.43 4.56
CA SER A 325 -16.47 -10.10 5.94
C SER A 325 -15.88 -11.35 6.59
N SER A 326 -14.75 -11.22 7.28
CA SER A 326 -14.13 -12.32 8.03
C SER A 326 -14.95 -12.80 9.23
N ASN A 327 -15.90 -11.99 9.69
CA ASN A 327 -16.76 -12.31 10.81
C ASN A 327 -18.05 -13.02 10.35
N LEU A 328 -18.58 -12.63 9.18
CA LEU A 328 -19.78 -13.21 8.58
C LEU A 328 -19.48 -14.49 7.76
N GLU A 329 -18.33 -14.52 7.07
CA GLU A 329 -17.93 -15.59 6.14
C GLU A 329 -16.50 -16.09 6.47
N PRO A 330 -16.25 -16.67 7.65
CA PRO A 330 -14.90 -16.99 8.14
C PRO A 330 -14.12 -17.98 7.27
N GLU A 331 -14.82 -18.79 6.47
CA GLU A 331 -14.23 -19.81 5.59
C GLU A 331 -14.10 -19.36 4.12
N ARG A 332 -14.56 -18.14 3.75
CA ARG A 332 -14.64 -17.71 2.34
C ARG A 332 -14.04 -16.33 2.10
N LEU A 333 -13.19 -16.24 1.07
CA LEU A 333 -12.62 -15.00 0.57
C LEU A 333 -13.25 -14.66 -0.78
N SER A 334 -14.02 -13.57 -0.83
CA SER A 334 -14.73 -13.14 -2.05
C SER A 334 -14.11 -11.87 -2.65
N VAL A 335 -14.09 -11.80 -3.98
CA VAL A 335 -13.69 -10.62 -4.77
C VAL A 335 -14.60 -10.48 -5.98
N ILE A 336 -14.77 -9.26 -6.47
CA ILE A 336 -15.52 -8.96 -7.69
C ILE A 336 -14.56 -8.41 -8.75
N ILE A 337 -14.48 -9.09 -9.90
CA ILE A 337 -13.58 -8.77 -11.00
C ILE A 337 -14.39 -8.30 -12.21
N LYS A 338 -14.32 -7.00 -12.53
CA LYS A 338 -14.98 -6.44 -13.72
C LYS A 338 -14.15 -6.68 -14.97
N LYS A 339 -14.80 -7.10 -16.07
CA LYS A 339 -14.19 -7.31 -17.39
C LYS A 339 -13.91 -5.98 -18.09
N GLU A 340 -12.75 -5.38 -17.84
CA GLU A 340 -12.31 -4.13 -18.48
C GLU A 340 -10.95 -4.24 -19.19
N GLY A 341 -9.93 -4.82 -18.54
CA GLY A 341 -8.56 -4.95 -19.09
C GLY A 341 -8.26 -6.30 -19.75
N SER A 342 -7.14 -6.36 -20.50
CA SER A 342 -6.66 -7.56 -21.21
C SER A 342 -6.62 -8.82 -20.33
N TRP A 343 -6.09 -8.71 -19.11
CA TRP A 343 -6.03 -9.81 -18.14
C TRP A 343 -7.44 -10.27 -17.71
N THR A 344 -8.34 -9.35 -17.38
CA THR A 344 -9.72 -9.67 -16.96
C THR A 344 -10.55 -10.28 -18.10
N GLN A 345 -10.27 -9.90 -19.36
CA GLN A 345 -10.90 -10.49 -20.53
C GLN A 345 -10.40 -11.92 -20.78
N LYS A 346 -9.09 -12.17 -20.63
CA LYS A 346 -8.51 -13.52 -20.68
C LYS A 346 -9.05 -14.42 -19.57
N LEU A 347 -9.12 -13.91 -18.33
CA LEU A 347 -9.73 -14.65 -17.21
C LEU A 347 -11.19 -15.02 -17.51
N HIS A 348 -12.00 -14.06 -17.98
CA HIS A 348 -13.37 -14.35 -18.39
C HIS A 348 -13.44 -15.41 -19.49
N ALA A 349 -12.54 -15.39 -20.47
CA ALA A 349 -12.49 -16.40 -21.52
C ALA A 349 -12.17 -17.80 -20.97
N VAL A 350 -11.18 -17.91 -20.07
CA VAL A 350 -10.85 -19.16 -19.36
C VAL A 350 -12.04 -19.70 -18.57
N LEU A 351 -12.75 -18.84 -17.83
CA LEU A 351 -13.93 -19.21 -17.04
C LEU A 351 -15.19 -19.50 -17.89
N SER A 352 -15.25 -19.01 -19.14
CA SER A 352 -16.38 -19.25 -20.05
C SER A 352 -16.20 -20.50 -20.91
N SER A 353 -14.97 -21.02 -21.02
CA SER A 353 -14.65 -22.18 -21.86
C SER A 353 -15.15 -23.47 -21.21
N PRO A 354 -15.94 -24.32 -21.90
CA PRO A 354 -16.50 -25.55 -21.35
C PRO A 354 -15.50 -26.73 -21.29
N ALA A 355 -14.21 -26.45 -21.07
CA ALA A 355 -13.20 -27.49 -20.90
C ALA A 355 -13.19 -28.01 -19.45
N ASP A 356 -12.66 -29.22 -19.24
CA ASP A 356 -12.56 -29.95 -17.95
C ASP A 356 -11.63 -29.28 -16.89
N ASN A 357 -11.70 -27.96 -16.76
CA ASN A 357 -11.05 -27.21 -15.69
C ASN A 357 -11.88 -27.35 -14.40
N ASP A 358 -11.91 -28.57 -13.83
CA ASP A 358 -12.44 -28.88 -12.50
C ASP A 358 -11.76 -28.07 -11.38
N HIS A 359 -10.63 -27.42 -11.68
CA HIS A 359 -9.78 -26.69 -10.75
C HIS A 359 -9.11 -25.47 -11.41
N ILE A 360 -8.91 -24.40 -10.63
CA ILE A 360 -8.14 -23.21 -11.03
C ILE A 360 -7.14 -22.82 -9.94
N SER A 361 -5.84 -22.89 -10.23
CA SER A 361 -4.81 -22.44 -9.29
C SER A 361 -4.84 -20.93 -9.11
N VAL A 362 -5.04 -20.46 -7.87
CA VAL A 362 -5.03 -19.03 -7.52
C VAL A 362 -3.97 -18.77 -6.47
N SER A 363 -3.05 -17.84 -6.74
CA SER A 363 -2.09 -17.34 -5.76
C SER A 363 -2.56 -15.99 -5.23
N VAL A 364 -2.51 -15.81 -3.91
CA VAL A 364 -3.03 -14.61 -3.22
C VAL A 364 -1.93 -14.00 -2.37
N GLU A 365 -1.72 -12.68 -2.52
CA GLU A 365 -0.81 -11.87 -1.71
C GLU A 365 -1.61 -10.76 -0.99
N GLY A 366 -1.40 -10.59 0.31
CA GLY A 366 -2.11 -9.60 1.12
C GLY A 366 -2.54 -10.16 2.49
N PRO A 367 -3.54 -9.54 3.17
CA PRO A 367 -4.36 -8.42 2.70
C PRO A 367 -3.74 -7.04 3.04
N TYR A 368 -3.82 -6.05 2.14
CA TYR A 368 -3.36 -4.65 2.30
C TYR A 368 -4.51 -3.65 2.51
N SER A 369 -4.48 -2.86 3.58
CA SER A 369 -5.65 -2.07 3.97
C SER A 369 -5.50 -0.56 3.85
N PRO A 370 -6.59 0.18 3.60
CA PRO A 370 -6.71 1.55 4.10
C PRO A 370 -6.61 1.59 5.64
N ILE A 371 -6.26 2.76 6.17
CA ILE A 371 -6.28 3.01 7.62
C ILE A 371 -7.70 2.78 8.13
N SER A 372 -7.83 2.08 9.25
CA SER A 372 -9.12 1.70 9.84
C SER A 372 -10.07 2.89 10.00
N MET A 373 -11.11 2.92 9.18
CA MET A 373 -12.23 3.86 9.32
C MET A 373 -13.05 3.44 10.54
N ASN A 374 -13.17 4.31 11.54
CA ASN A 374 -14.09 4.07 12.65
C ASN A 374 -15.51 4.49 12.22
N ILE A 375 -16.12 3.67 11.36
CA ILE A 375 -17.42 3.92 10.72
C ILE A 375 -18.54 4.05 11.76
N LEU A 376 -18.41 3.33 12.89
CA LEU A 376 -19.35 3.36 14.02
C LEU A 376 -19.37 4.68 14.80
N ARG A 377 -18.47 5.63 14.51
CA ARG A 377 -18.47 6.94 15.20
C ARG A 377 -19.57 7.88 14.71
N TYR A 378 -20.20 7.57 13.58
CA TYR A 378 -21.16 8.43 12.90
C TYR A 378 -22.59 8.06 13.26
N GLU A 379 -23.51 9.03 13.19
CA GLU A 379 -24.96 8.80 13.34
C GLU A 379 -25.57 8.30 12.02
N SER A 380 -25.07 8.83 10.89
CA SER A 380 -25.44 8.40 9.55
C SER A 380 -24.21 8.28 8.65
N LEU A 381 -24.29 7.39 7.66
CA LEU A 381 -23.21 7.00 6.77
C LEU A 381 -23.69 7.03 5.31
N VAL A 382 -23.15 7.96 4.54
CA VAL A 382 -23.43 8.10 3.10
C VAL A 382 -22.31 7.45 2.30
N MET A 383 -22.64 6.40 1.55
CA MET A 383 -21.72 5.71 0.65
C MET A 383 -22.05 6.07 -0.80
N VAL A 384 -21.15 6.72 -1.53
CA VAL A 384 -21.35 7.11 -2.94
C VAL A 384 -20.43 6.29 -3.85
N SER A 385 -21.01 5.40 -4.66
CA SER A 385 -20.26 4.52 -5.58
C SER A 385 -20.49 4.86 -7.06
N GLY A 386 -19.45 4.69 -7.87
CA GLY A 386 -19.56 4.66 -9.33
C GLY A 386 -19.07 3.34 -9.92
N GLY A 387 -19.96 2.59 -10.56
CA GLY A 387 -19.67 1.30 -11.20
C GLY A 387 -19.06 0.29 -10.24
N SER A 388 -17.88 -0.25 -10.56
CA SER A 388 -17.11 -1.17 -9.70
C SER A 388 -16.67 -0.56 -8.38
N GLY A 389 -16.80 0.76 -8.17
CA GLY A 389 -16.52 1.41 -6.89
C GLY A 389 -17.40 0.96 -5.71
N ILE A 390 -18.44 0.17 -5.96
CA ILE A 390 -19.31 -0.41 -4.91
C ILE A 390 -18.62 -1.53 -4.10
N THR A 391 -17.57 -2.17 -4.62
CA THR A 391 -16.94 -3.34 -3.98
C THR A 391 -16.49 -3.15 -2.51
N PRO A 392 -15.83 -2.05 -2.08
CA PRO A 392 -15.54 -1.83 -0.65
C PRO A 392 -16.79 -1.71 0.23
N PHE A 393 -17.89 -1.17 -0.32
CA PHE A 393 -19.13 -0.98 0.43
C PHE A 393 -19.84 -2.29 0.71
N ILE A 394 -19.69 -3.31 -0.15
CA ILE A 394 -20.22 -4.66 0.10
C ILE A 394 -19.60 -5.27 1.38
N SER A 395 -18.27 -5.20 1.52
CA SER A 395 -17.59 -5.71 2.72
C SER A 395 -17.98 -4.93 3.99
N ILE A 396 -18.10 -3.60 3.89
CA ILE A 396 -18.56 -2.74 5.00
C ILE A 396 -19.99 -3.07 5.41
N ILE A 397 -20.91 -3.26 4.47
CA ILE A 397 -22.31 -3.59 4.75
C ILE A 397 -22.42 -4.98 5.38
N ARG A 398 -21.70 -5.99 4.86
CA ARG A 398 -21.64 -7.34 5.47
C ARG A 398 -21.09 -7.31 6.91
N GLU A 399 -20.10 -6.48 7.18
CA GLU A 399 -19.58 -6.27 8.54
C GLU A 399 -20.59 -5.60 9.47
N LEU A 400 -21.33 -4.59 8.99
CA LEU A 400 -22.38 -3.93 9.78
C LEU A 400 -23.59 -4.85 10.03
N ILE A 401 -23.94 -5.74 9.10
CA ILE A 401 -24.93 -6.82 9.30
C ILE A 401 -24.49 -7.74 10.44
N TYR A 402 -23.22 -8.20 10.42
CA TYR A 402 -22.67 -9.02 11.50
C TYR A 402 -22.74 -8.30 12.86
N GLN A 403 -22.32 -7.04 12.94
CA GLN A 403 -22.31 -6.28 14.20
C GLN A 403 -23.72 -5.93 14.71
N SER A 404 -24.67 -5.72 13.81
CA SER A 404 -26.09 -5.55 14.15
C SER A 404 -26.65 -6.82 14.78
N ASN A 405 -26.42 -7.98 14.14
CA ASN A 405 -27.12 -9.22 14.47
C ASN A 405 -26.40 -10.11 15.51
N SER A 406 -25.07 -10.03 15.61
CA SER A 406 -24.29 -10.82 16.60
C SER A 406 -23.87 -10.04 17.85
N LEU A 407 -23.87 -8.70 17.81
CA LEU A 407 -23.42 -7.87 18.94
C LEU A 407 -24.50 -6.93 19.50
N ASN A 408 -25.69 -6.84 18.89
CA ASN A 408 -26.78 -5.91 19.26
C ASN A 408 -26.29 -4.46 19.45
N THR A 409 -25.33 -4.03 18.62
CA THR A 409 -24.77 -2.68 18.67
C THR A 409 -25.60 -1.71 17.82
N SER A 410 -25.72 -0.45 18.25
CA SER A 410 -26.38 0.60 17.46
C SER A 410 -25.56 0.86 16.20
N THR A 411 -26.09 0.48 15.04
CA THR A 411 -25.50 0.77 13.73
C THR A 411 -25.94 2.15 13.21
N PRO A 412 -25.13 2.84 12.40
CA PRO A 412 -25.51 4.09 11.77
C PRO A 412 -26.60 3.89 10.70
N GLU A 413 -27.38 4.92 10.42
CA GLU A 413 -28.30 4.93 9.28
C GLU A 413 -27.52 5.04 7.95
N ILE A 414 -27.70 4.09 7.03
CA ILE A 414 -26.89 3.97 5.82
C ILE A 414 -27.66 4.44 4.58
N LEU A 415 -27.10 5.42 3.87
CA LEU A 415 -27.54 5.83 2.54
C LEU A 415 -26.50 5.42 1.49
N LEU A 416 -26.82 4.40 0.67
CA LEU A 416 -25.97 3.93 -0.42
C LEU A 416 -26.46 4.54 -1.76
N VAL A 417 -25.70 5.49 -2.31
CA VAL A 417 -25.93 6.09 -3.62
C VAL A 417 -25.04 5.38 -4.65
N CYS A 418 -25.63 4.67 -5.61
CA CYS A 418 -24.89 3.95 -6.65
C CYS A 418 -25.13 4.56 -8.03
N VAL A 419 -24.07 4.74 -8.82
CA VAL A 419 -24.14 5.23 -10.20
C VAL A 419 -23.62 4.18 -11.16
N PHE A 420 -24.51 3.68 -12.03
CA PHE A 420 -24.25 2.65 -13.02
C PHE A 420 -24.38 3.19 -14.45
N ARG A 421 -23.74 2.52 -15.41
CA ARG A 421 -23.87 2.88 -16.83
C ARG A 421 -25.09 2.20 -17.42
N ASN A 422 -25.15 0.87 -17.31
CA ASN A 422 -26.23 0.06 -17.88
C ASN A 422 -27.06 -0.57 -16.75
N SER A 423 -28.30 -0.98 -17.03
CA SER A 423 -29.14 -1.71 -16.06
C SER A 423 -28.55 -3.05 -15.63
N LEU A 424 -27.81 -3.74 -16.52
CA LEU A 424 -27.11 -4.99 -16.19
C LEU A 424 -26.13 -4.86 -15.01
N ASP A 425 -25.55 -3.68 -14.81
CA ASP A 425 -24.62 -3.43 -13.69
C ASP A 425 -25.35 -3.42 -12.33
N LEU A 426 -26.70 -3.31 -12.30
CA LEU A 426 -27.51 -3.35 -11.07
C LEU A 426 -27.45 -4.71 -10.36
N THR A 427 -27.18 -5.80 -11.09
CA THR A 427 -27.03 -7.16 -10.52
C THR A 427 -25.91 -7.27 -9.47
N VAL A 428 -25.01 -6.29 -9.40
CA VAL A 428 -23.99 -6.19 -8.35
C VAL A 428 -24.62 -5.87 -6.98
N LEU A 429 -25.83 -5.30 -6.93
CA LEU A 429 -26.56 -5.06 -5.68
C LEU A 429 -26.97 -6.38 -5.00
N ASP A 430 -27.31 -7.43 -5.77
CA ASP A 430 -27.68 -8.74 -5.24
C ASP A 430 -26.53 -9.37 -4.41
N LEU A 431 -25.28 -8.99 -4.73
CA LEU A 431 -24.07 -9.42 -4.02
C LEU A 431 -23.87 -8.73 -2.65
N LEU A 432 -24.72 -7.77 -2.27
CA LEU A 432 -24.73 -7.21 -0.91
C LEU A 432 -25.05 -8.28 0.14
N LEU A 433 -25.91 -9.24 -0.22
CA LEU A 433 -26.26 -10.38 0.61
C LEU A 433 -25.13 -11.46 0.58
N PRO A 434 -24.87 -12.17 1.70
CA PRO A 434 -23.95 -13.31 1.71
C PRO A 434 -24.54 -14.51 0.95
N ILE A 435 -23.67 -15.33 0.35
CA ILE A 435 -24.09 -16.48 -0.48
C ILE A 435 -24.37 -17.74 0.37
N SER A 436 -23.83 -17.82 1.59
CA SER A 436 -24.02 -18.98 2.48
C SER A 436 -25.10 -18.74 3.54
N SER A 437 -25.96 -19.74 3.67
CA SER A 437 -27.11 -19.80 4.57
C SER A 437 -26.75 -19.77 6.06
N ASN A 438 -27.02 -18.62 6.67
CA ASN A 438 -27.78 -18.54 7.93
C ASN A 438 -28.45 -17.17 7.93
N VAL A 439 -29.79 -17.16 7.88
CA VAL A 439 -30.57 -15.93 7.74
C VAL A 439 -30.32 -15.05 8.95
N SER A 440 -29.59 -13.95 8.73
CA SER A 440 -29.39 -12.91 9.73
C SER A 440 -30.21 -11.71 9.28
N ASP A 441 -31.22 -11.37 10.07
CA ASP A 441 -32.29 -10.48 9.65
C ASP A 441 -31.77 -9.14 9.14
N PHE A 442 -32.13 -8.84 7.88
CA PHE A 442 -31.79 -7.57 7.23
C PHE A 442 -32.60 -6.40 7.80
N SER A 443 -33.69 -6.69 8.52
CA SER A 443 -34.62 -5.72 9.12
C SER A 443 -34.00 -4.85 10.22
N ASN A 444 -32.92 -5.31 10.87
CA ASN A 444 -32.24 -4.55 11.91
C ASN A 444 -31.35 -3.42 11.34
N LEU A 445 -31.01 -3.47 10.06
CA LEU A 445 -30.15 -2.50 9.40
C LEU A 445 -30.98 -1.45 8.65
N LYS A 446 -30.87 -0.18 9.05
CA LYS A 446 -31.49 0.96 8.33
C LYS A 446 -30.68 1.30 7.07
N LEU A 447 -30.86 0.51 6.01
CA LEU A 447 -30.23 0.71 4.71
C LEU A 447 -31.22 1.28 3.68
N LEU A 448 -30.86 2.39 3.06
CA LEU A 448 -31.56 2.98 1.92
C LEU A 448 -30.61 3.01 0.71
N ILE A 449 -31.02 2.39 -0.41
CA ILE A 449 -30.24 2.35 -1.64
C ILE A 449 -30.90 3.26 -2.69
N LYS A 450 -30.13 4.18 -3.29
CA LYS A 450 -30.52 5.01 -4.44
C LYS A 450 -29.63 4.67 -5.62
N ALA A 451 -30.11 3.86 -6.55
CA ALA A 451 -29.37 3.42 -7.73
C ALA A 451 -29.75 4.26 -8.95
N TYR A 452 -28.76 4.79 -9.66
CA TYR A 452 -28.92 5.66 -10.83
C TYR A 452 -28.32 5.00 -12.07
N VAL A 453 -29.15 4.67 -13.07
CA VAL A 453 -28.73 4.16 -14.38
C VAL A 453 -28.65 5.34 -15.35
N THR A 454 -27.47 5.55 -15.93
CA THR A 454 -27.15 6.81 -16.64
C THR A 454 -27.20 6.74 -18.17
N LYS A 455 -27.26 5.55 -18.77
CA LYS A 455 -27.33 5.37 -20.23
C LYS A 455 -28.74 5.03 -20.74
N GLU A 456 -29.53 4.36 -19.91
CA GLU A 456 -30.88 3.88 -20.24
C GLU A 456 -31.91 4.80 -19.61
N THR A 457 -32.94 5.20 -20.37
CA THR A 457 -33.98 6.15 -19.96
C THR A 457 -35.14 5.50 -19.21
N GLU A 458 -35.38 4.22 -19.45
CA GLU A 458 -36.47 3.41 -18.87
C GLU A 458 -35.94 2.03 -18.46
N ALA A 459 -36.73 1.28 -17.69
CA ALA A 459 -36.39 -0.09 -17.32
C ALA A 459 -36.47 -1.03 -18.55
N PRO A 460 -35.59 -2.04 -18.66
CA PRO A 460 -35.65 -3.00 -19.76
C PRO A 460 -36.95 -3.80 -19.73
N THR A 461 -37.66 -3.83 -20.86
CA THR A 461 -38.98 -4.49 -20.99
C THR A 461 -38.92 -6.02 -20.96
N ASN A 462 -37.77 -6.62 -21.31
CA ASN A 462 -37.55 -8.05 -21.15
C ASN A 462 -36.88 -8.31 -19.80
N HIS A 463 -37.64 -8.90 -18.87
CA HIS A 463 -37.14 -9.43 -17.59
C HIS A 463 -36.28 -10.70 -17.74
N GLU A 464 -35.50 -10.82 -18.82
CA GLU A 464 -34.38 -11.75 -18.87
C GLU A 464 -33.24 -11.23 -17.97
N GLN A 465 -33.47 -11.30 -16.66
CA GLN A 465 -32.38 -11.38 -15.69
C GLN A 465 -31.51 -12.56 -16.11
N ARG A 466 -30.38 -12.29 -16.76
CA ARG A 466 -29.37 -13.31 -17.04
C ARG A 466 -28.91 -13.87 -15.69
N ALA A 467 -29.44 -15.04 -15.34
CA ALA A 467 -29.18 -15.70 -14.08
C ALA A 467 -27.66 -15.75 -13.83
N ILE A 468 -27.27 -15.44 -12.59
CA ILE A 468 -25.86 -15.47 -12.19
C ILE A 468 -25.39 -16.92 -12.36
N ARG A 469 -24.51 -17.15 -13.34
CA ARG A 469 -23.94 -18.49 -13.58
C ARG A 469 -22.88 -18.78 -12.52
N THR A 470 -23.30 -19.45 -11.45
CA THR A 470 -22.38 -20.01 -10.45
C THR A 470 -21.56 -21.16 -11.06
N ILE A 471 -20.24 -21.12 -10.84
CA ILE A 471 -19.30 -22.19 -11.23
C ILE A 471 -18.54 -22.58 -9.96
N CYS A 472 -18.68 -23.84 -9.54
CA CYS A 472 -18.01 -24.39 -8.37
C CYS A 472 -16.86 -25.33 -8.82
N PHE A 473 -15.65 -25.03 -8.37
CA PHE A 473 -14.48 -25.89 -8.57
C PHE A 473 -14.40 -26.95 -7.47
N LYS A 474 -13.81 -28.12 -7.78
CA LYS A 474 -13.60 -29.20 -6.80
C LYS A 474 -12.36 -28.89 -5.95
N PRO A 475 -12.41 -29.12 -4.62
CA PRO A 475 -11.22 -28.95 -3.77
C PRO A 475 -10.17 -30.02 -4.11
N HIS A 476 -8.91 -29.62 -4.17
CA HIS A 476 -7.78 -30.50 -4.47
C HIS A 476 -6.96 -30.80 -3.20
N PRO A 477 -6.34 -31.99 -3.05
CA PRO A 477 -5.53 -32.33 -1.87
C PRO A 477 -4.30 -31.42 -1.62
N SER A 478 -3.94 -30.56 -2.58
CA SER A 478 -2.89 -29.55 -2.42
C SER A 478 -3.38 -28.21 -1.85
N ASP A 479 -4.68 -28.04 -1.65
CA ASP A 479 -5.26 -26.77 -1.22
C ASP A 479 -4.90 -26.51 0.24
N VAL A 480 -4.44 -25.29 0.52
CA VAL A 480 -3.96 -24.87 1.83
C VAL A 480 -4.75 -23.62 2.25
N PRO A 481 -5.23 -23.53 3.50
CA PRO A 481 -5.92 -22.33 3.97
C PRO A 481 -5.04 -21.09 3.83
N ILE A 482 -5.63 -20.02 3.30
CA ILE A 482 -4.97 -18.72 3.14
C ILE A 482 -4.51 -18.24 4.50
N SER A 483 -3.21 -18.01 4.65
CA SER A 483 -2.61 -17.62 5.93
C SER A 483 -1.50 -16.59 5.75
N PRO A 484 -1.36 -15.61 6.67
CA PRO A 484 -0.32 -14.60 6.57
C PRO A 484 1.06 -15.24 6.73
N VAL A 485 1.98 -14.89 5.83
CA VAL A 485 3.34 -15.46 5.72
C VAL A 485 4.11 -15.44 7.06
N LEU A 486 3.84 -14.44 7.91
CA LEU A 486 4.50 -14.21 9.19
C LEU A 486 3.57 -14.33 10.41
N GLY A 487 2.40 -14.96 10.24
CA GLY A 487 1.47 -15.30 11.33
C GLY A 487 0.71 -14.11 11.93
N SER A 488 0.14 -14.30 13.12
CA SER A 488 -0.65 -13.28 13.83
C SER A 488 0.20 -12.20 14.50
N ASN A 489 1.39 -12.55 15.00
CA ASN A 489 2.37 -11.62 15.57
C ASN A 489 3.34 -11.08 14.51
N SER A 490 2.89 -10.96 13.26
CA SER A 490 3.71 -10.62 12.10
C SER A 490 4.55 -9.35 12.35
N TRP A 491 3.93 -8.29 12.86
CA TRP A 491 4.63 -7.05 13.24
C TRP A 491 5.88 -7.22 14.11
N LEU A 492 5.87 -8.14 15.08
CA LEU A 492 7.04 -8.42 15.92
C LEU A 492 8.10 -9.22 15.16
N TYR A 493 7.69 -10.22 14.35
CA TYR A 493 8.63 -10.94 13.49
C TYR A 493 9.31 -10.03 12.48
N LEU A 494 8.62 -9.02 11.94
CA LEU A 494 9.23 -8.02 11.07
C LEU A 494 10.27 -7.16 11.80
N ALA A 495 9.94 -6.66 12.99
CA ALA A 495 10.88 -5.90 13.81
C ALA A 495 12.17 -6.71 14.07
N VAL A 496 12.03 -8.01 14.36
CA VAL A 496 13.14 -8.97 14.50
C VAL A 496 13.91 -9.17 13.19
N ILE A 497 13.23 -9.35 12.04
CA ILE A 497 13.90 -9.51 10.73
C ILE A 497 14.74 -8.28 10.38
N ILE A 498 14.18 -7.07 10.51
CA ILE A 498 14.88 -5.82 10.19
C ILE A 498 16.09 -5.64 11.11
N SER A 499 15.90 -5.76 12.44
CA SER A 499 16.98 -5.57 13.41
C SER A 499 18.08 -6.64 13.29
N ALA A 500 17.72 -7.92 13.19
CA ALA A 500 18.69 -9.01 13.07
C ALA A 500 19.47 -8.95 11.75
N SER A 501 18.79 -8.68 10.62
CA SER A 501 19.48 -8.53 9.33
C SER A 501 20.43 -7.34 9.31
N PHE A 502 20.05 -6.21 9.91
CA PHE A 502 20.91 -5.02 10.00
C PHE A 502 22.12 -5.23 10.92
N VAL A 503 21.95 -5.85 12.09
CA VAL A 503 23.06 -6.19 12.99
C VAL A 503 24.02 -7.19 12.34
N ALA A 504 23.50 -8.25 11.72
CA ALA A 504 24.32 -9.22 11.00
C ALA A 504 25.09 -8.56 9.84
N PHE A 505 24.45 -7.66 9.10
CA PHE A 505 25.09 -6.88 8.03
C PHE A 505 26.23 -5.99 8.57
N LEU A 506 26.02 -5.28 9.68
CA LEU A 506 27.06 -4.48 10.33
C LEU A 506 28.26 -5.35 10.79
N VAL A 507 28.00 -6.55 11.32
CA VAL A 507 29.07 -7.48 11.71
C VAL A 507 29.86 -7.97 10.48
N LEU A 508 29.19 -8.44 9.43
CA LEU A 508 29.87 -8.92 8.22
C LEU A 508 30.67 -7.82 7.51
N THR A 509 30.12 -6.61 7.42
CA THR A 509 30.83 -5.47 6.83
C THR A 509 31.99 -4.98 7.69
N GLY A 510 31.84 -5.01 9.02
CA GLY A 510 32.90 -4.75 9.99
C GLY A 510 34.09 -5.71 9.83
N ILE A 511 33.81 -7.01 9.73
CA ILE A 511 34.82 -8.07 9.51
C ILE A 511 35.52 -7.85 8.16
N LEU A 512 34.76 -7.71 7.08
CA LEU A 512 35.30 -7.49 5.73
C LEU A 512 36.21 -6.26 5.66
N GLN A 513 35.75 -5.14 6.22
CA GLN A 513 36.51 -3.90 6.20
C GLN A 513 37.78 -4.01 7.06
N ARG A 514 37.70 -4.63 8.25
CA ARG A 514 38.84 -4.77 9.16
C ARG A 514 39.92 -5.72 8.64
N TYR A 515 39.53 -6.89 8.13
CA TYR A 515 40.46 -7.99 7.82
C TYR A 515 40.86 -8.08 6.35
N TYR A 516 40.06 -7.56 5.40
CA TYR A 516 40.33 -7.71 3.96
C TYR A 516 40.58 -6.38 3.24
N ILE A 517 39.75 -5.35 3.49
CA ILE A 517 39.85 -4.07 2.78
C ILE A 517 40.92 -3.16 3.42
N TYR A 518 40.89 -2.96 4.74
CA TYR A 518 41.80 -2.04 5.44
C TYR A 518 43.29 -2.39 5.26
N PRO A 519 43.72 -3.68 5.32
CA PRO A 519 45.11 -4.04 5.06
C PRO A 519 45.53 -3.78 3.61
N LYS A 520 44.63 -3.95 2.63
CA LYS A 520 44.94 -3.67 1.22
C LYS A 520 45.10 -2.17 0.98
N ASP A 521 44.12 -1.39 1.42
CA ASP A 521 44.07 0.06 1.21
C ASP A 521 45.24 0.80 1.89
N LYS A 522 45.69 0.37 3.08
CA LYS A 522 46.80 1.03 3.80
C LYS A 522 48.17 0.36 3.70
N ASN A 523 48.26 -0.97 3.70
CA ASN A 523 49.56 -1.66 3.82
C ASN A 523 50.16 -2.07 2.46
N THR A 524 49.40 -2.03 1.36
CA THR A 524 49.89 -2.54 0.06
C THR A 524 49.91 -1.52 -1.08
N PHE A 525 49.62 -0.24 -0.80
CA PHE A 525 49.48 0.85 -1.79
C PHE A 525 48.45 0.58 -2.92
N LYS A 526 47.72 -0.55 -2.89
CA LYS A 526 46.73 -0.97 -3.88
C LYS A 526 45.33 -0.71 -3.37
N ILE A 527 44.73 0.38 -3.83
CA ILE A 527 43.35 0.76 -3.46
C ILE A 527 42.36 -0.31 -3.93
N TYR A 528 41.53 -0.78 -3.01
CA TYR A 528 40.51 -1.78 -3.29
C TYR A 528 39.37 -1.18 -4.14
N SER A 529 38.95 -1.92 -5.18
CA SER A 529 37.99 -1.44 -6.17
C SER A 529 36.62 -1.13 -5.57
N TRP A 530 36.13 0.10 -5.81
CA TRP A 530 34.84 0.60 -5.36
C TRP A 530 33.65 -0.28 -5.77
N SER A 531 33.62 -0.73 -7.04
CA SER A 531 32.58 -1.63 -7.55
C SER A 531 32.60 -2.99 -6.85
N LYS A 532 33.78 -3.57 -6.60
CA LYS A 532 33.92 -4.86 -5.91
C LYS A 532 33.48 -4.76 -4.44
N ARG A 533 33.83 -3.67 -3.77
CA ARG A 533 33.36 -3.35 -2.41
C ARG A 533 31.83 -3.26 -2.35
N THR A 534 31.25 -2.53 -3.30
CA THR A 534 29.80 -2.32 -3.38
C THR A 534 29.04 -3.62 -3.65
N LEU A 535 29.52 -4.46 -4.58
CA LEU A 535 28.93 -5.76 -4.88
C LEU A 535 28.94 -6.70 -3.66
N LEU A 536 30.02 -6.71 -2.89
CA LEU A 536 30.15 -7.57 -1.71
C LEU A 536 29.26 -7.11 -0.55
N HIS A 537 29.09 -5.79 -0.37
CA HIS A 537 28.12 -5.25 0.58
C HIS A 537 26.67 -5.57 0.18
N LEU A 538 26.32 -5.52 -1.12
CA LEU A 538 25.01 -5.96 -1.61
C LEU A 538 24.78 -7.46 -1.31
N LEU A 539 25.77 -8.30 -1.62
CA LEU A 539 25.70 -9.74 -1.34
C LEU A 539 25.44 -10.00 0.15
N PHE A 540 26.16 -9.33 1.04
CA PHE A 540 25.96 -9.45 2.49
C PHE A 540 24.56 -9.01 2.93
N MET A 541 24.03 -7.89 2.41
CA MET A 541 22.65 -7.51 2.72
C MET A 541 21.65 -8.59 2.28
N CYS A 542 21.75 -9.07 1.04
CA CYS A 542 20.84 -10.09 0.53
C CYS A 542 20.90 -11.38 1.38
N VAL A 543 22.10 -11.85 1.73
CA VAL A 543 22.29 -13.03 2.59
C VAL A 543 21.70 -12.79 3.99
N CYS A 544 21.99 -11.65 4.62
CA CYS A 544 21.45 -11.32 5.94
C CYS A 544 19.92 -11.25 5.96
N ILE A 545 19.30 -10.67 4.93
CA ILE A 545 17.83 -10.59 4.81
C ILE A 545 17.22 -11.98 4.61
N VAL A 546 17.76 -12.79 3.70
CA VAL A 546 17.26 -14.15 3.43
C VAL A 546 17.38 -15.03 4.68
N VAL A 547 18.53 -15.02 5.35
CA VAL A 547 18.74 -15.81 6.59
C VAL A 547 17.79 -15.35 7.70
N ALA A 548 17.67 -14.03 7.93
CA ALA A 548 16.78 -13.49 8.96
C ALA A 548 15.30 -13.79 8.70
N ALA A 549 14.85 -13.74 7.43
CA ALA A 549 13.46 -14.03 7.05
C ALA A 549 13.13 -15.54 7.10
N THR A 550 14.11 -16.42 6.85
CA THR A 550 13.89 -17.88 6.79
C THR A 550 13.41 -18.46 8.12
N ILE A 551 13.95 -18.00 9.26
CA ILE A 551 13.61 -18.57 10.57
C ILE A 551 12.13 -18.30 10.94
N PRO A 552 11.62 -17.05 10.93
CA PRO A 552 10.19 -16.78 11.15
C PRO A 552 9.27 -17.46 10.13
N PHE A 553 9.68 -17.55 8.86
CA PHE A 553 8.91 -18.24 7.82
C PHE A 553 8.75 -19.73 8.13
N LEU A 554 9.82 -20.44 8.50
CA LEU A 554 9.76 -21.86 8.83
C LEU A 554 8.94 -22.13 10.10
N ILE A 555 9.04 -21.26 11.11
CA ILE A 555 8.22 -21.34 12.33
C ILE A 555 6.72 -21.23 11.99
N ASN A 556 6.33 -20.21 11.21
CA ASN A 556 4.93 -20.02 10.81
C ASN A 556 4.44 -21.14 9.88
N LYS A 557 5.23 -21.56 8.89
CA LYS A 557 4.89 -22.71 8.01
C LYS A 557 4.65 -23.99 8.82
N ARG A 558 5.48 -24.27 9.84
CA ARG A 558 5.29 -25.42 10.74
C ARG A 558 4.04 -25.28 11.62
N SER A 559 3.72 -24.06 12.07
CA SER A 559 2.49 -23.78 12.82
C SER A 559 1.24 -24.01 11.96
N ASN A 560 1.21 -23.42 10.75
CA ASN A 560 0.08 -23.51 9.83
C ASN A 560 -0.12 -24.96 9.34
N SER A 561 0.95 -25.71 9.11
CA SER A 561 0.87 -27.15 8.79
C SER A 561 0.27 -27.97 9.94
N LYS A 562 0.59 -27.66 11.21
CA LYS A 562 -0.05 -28.29 12.38
C LYS A 562 -1.54 -27.90 12.49
N ALA A 563 -1.90 -26.67 12.16
CA ALA A 563 -3.29 -26.22 12.15
C ALA A 563 -4.11 -26.91 11.05
N ALA A 564 -3.60 -26.95 9.81
CA ALA A 564 -4.23 -27.65 8.69
C ALA A 564 -4.43 -29.15 8.99
N LYS A 565 -3.44 -29.82 9.58
CA LYS A 565 -3.57 -31.23 10.02
C LYS A 565 -4.60 -31.45 11.13
N ARG A 566 -4.96 -30.43 11.92
CA ARG A 566 -6.06 -30.52 12.91
C ARG A 566 -7.42 -30.32 12.25
N ILE A 567 -7.52 -29.43 11.27
CA ILE A 567 -8.75 -29.22 10.49
C ILE A 567 -9.09 -30.49 9.71
N ASN A 568 -8.12 -31.05 8.99
CA ASN A 568 -8.28 -32.31 8.24
C ASN A 568 -8.34 -33.56 9.14
N GLY A 569 -8.24 -33.40 10.47
CA GLY A 569 -8.30 -34.47 11.46
C GLY A 569 -9.56 -34.45 12.32
N LEU A 570 -10.49 -33.53 12.06
CA LEU A 570 -11.89 -33.74 12.37
C LEU A 570 -12.52 -34.42 11.14
N ASP A 571 -12.92 -35.67 11.29
CA ASP A 571 -13.70 -36.38 10.27
C ASP A 571 -15.09 -35.74 10.16
N ILE A 572 -15.20 -34.69 9.34
CA ILE A 572 -16.50 -34.25 8.82
C ILE A 572 -16.99 -35.36 7.89
N PRO A 573 -18.15 -35.99 8.14
CA PRO A 573 -18.63 -37.07 7.29
C PRO A 573 -18.78 -36.58 5.85
N THR A 574 -18.12 -37.25 4.91
CA THR A 574 -18.25 -36.96 3.48
C THR A 574 -19.73 -37.04 3.11
N PRO A 575 -20.38 -35.94 2.67
CA PRO A 575 -21.77 -36.03 2.25
C PRO A 575 -21.85 -36.92 1.02
N THR A 576 -22.62 -38.01 1.11
CA THR A 576 -22.78 -39.04 0.07
C THR A 576 -23.58 -38.55 -1.16
N ILE A 577 -23.71 -37.23 -1.32
CA ILE A 577 -24.57 -36.57 -2.31
C ILE A 577 -23.79 -35.40 -2.91
N SER A 578 -23.94 -35.17 -4.21
CA SER A 578 -23.22 -34.12 -4.95
C SER A 578 -23.38 -32.72 -4.34
N PRO A 579 -22.35 -31.85 -4.33
CA PRO A 579 -22.47 -30.49 -3.79
C PRO A 579 -23.58 -29.67 -4.44
N SER A 580 -23.85 -29.90 -5.73
CA SER A 580 -24.93 -29.28 -6.50
C SER A 580 -26.33 -29.51 -5.90
N SER A 581 -26.63 -30.73 -5.44
CA SER A 581 -27.97 -31.05 -4.92
C SER A 581 -28.24 -30.53 -3.50
N TRP A 582 -27.20 -30.14 -2.75
CA TRP A 582 -27.37 -29.59 -1.40
C TRP A 582 -27.73 -28.10 -1.43
N LEU A 583 -27.15 -27.33 -2.37
CA LEU A 583 -27.59 -25.96 -2.64
C LEU A 583 -28.97 -25.94 -3.30
N GLN A 584 -29.18 -26.72 -4.37
CA GLN A 584 -30.35 -26.56 -5.24
C GLN A 584 -31.72 -26.77 -4.56
N ASN A 585 -31.79 -27.59 -3.50
CA ASN A 585 -33.03 -27.78 -2.72
C ASN A 585 -33.17 -26.81 -1.52
N SER A 586 -32.12 -26.10 -1.12
CA SER A 586 -32.17 -25.11 -0.03
C SER A 586 -32.26 -23.66 -0.53
N GLU A 587 -31.89 -23.40 -1.80
CA GLU A 587 -31.99 -22.10 -2.45
C GLU A 587 -33.45 -21.68 -2.75
N ILE A 588 -34.32 -22.61 -3.17
CA ILE A 588 -35.62 -22.25 -3.79
C ILE A 588 -36.63 -21.63 -2.80
N GLU A 589 -36.69 -22.09 -1.55
CA GLU A 589 -37.68 -21.58 -0.57
C GLU A 589 -37.13 -20.48 0.36
N LEU A 590 -35.81 -20.36 0.53
CA LEU A 590 -35.18 -19.44 1.49
C LEU A 590 -34.68 -18.11 0.88
N GLU A 591 -34.51 -18.02 -0.44
CA GLU A 591 -33.94 -16.83 -1.10
C GLU A 591 -34.90 -15.62 -1.20
N SER A 592 -36.20 -15.80 -1.01
CA SER A 592 -37.24 -14.78 -1.28
C SER A 592 -37.19 -13.60 -0.30
N LEU A 593 -37.33 -13.86 1.01
CA LEU A 593 -37.47 -12.84 2.05
C LEU A 593 -36.30 -11.82 2.13
N PRO A 594 -35.01 -12.22 2.03
CA PRO A 594 -33.90 -11.26 2.05
C PRO A 594 -33.82 -10.43 0.77
N ARG A 595 -34.10 -11.02 -0.40
CA ARG A 595 -34.16 -10.30 -1.68
C ARG A 595 -35.31 -9.30 -1.70
N ASP A 596 -36.50 -9.67 -1.23
CA ASP A 596 -37.66 -8.77 -1.13
C ASP A 596 -37.36 -7.56 -0.24
N SER A 597 -36.61 -7.77 0.85
CA SER A 597 -36.18 -6.69 1.74
C SER A 597 -35.18 -5.75 1.06
N LEU A 598 -34.22 -6.29 0.31
CA LEU A 598 -33.26 -5.51 -0.48
C LEU A 598 -33.95 -4.74 -1.63
N ILE A 599 -34.93 -5.33 -2.30
CA ILE A 599 -35.74 -4.70 -3.35
C ILE A 599 -36.53 -3.53 -2.75
N LYS A 600 -37.20 -3.71 -1.60
CA LYS A 600 -37.91 -2.62 -0.88
C LYS A 600 -36.99 -1.49 -0.43
N ALA A 601 -35.73 -1.79 -0.11
CA ALA A 601 -34.71 -0.79 0.23
C ALA A 601 -34.14 -0.05 -1.01
N THR A 602 -34.40 -0.53 -2.23
CA THR A 602 -33.73 -0.05 -3.46
C THR A 602 -34.64 0.80 -4.34
N ASN A 603 -34.34 2.10 -4.39
CA ASN A 603 -34.93 3.05 -5.32
C ASN A 603 -34.07 3.16 -6.58
N VAL A 604 -34.58 2.68 -7.72
CA VAL A 604 -33.89 2.77 -9.02
C VAL A 604 -34.38 4.01 -9.80
N HIS A 605 -33.44 4.70 -10.44
CA HIS A 605 -33.68 5.90 -11.23
C HIS A 605 -32.98 5.79 -12.58
N TYR A 606 -33.76 5.86 -13.67
CA TYR A 606 -33.26 5.81 -15.04
C TYR A 606 -33.10 7.21 -15.64
N GLY A 607 -32.30 7.33 -16.70
CA GLY A 607 -32.12 8.53 -17.51
C GLY A 607 -31.42 9.73 -16.83
N ARG A 608 -31.09 9.66 -15.54
CA ARG A 608 -30.58 10.80 -14.76
C ARG A 608 -29.37 10.47 -13.88
N ARG A 609 -28.54 11.48 -13.63
CA ARG A 609 -27.46 11.42 -12.63
C ARG A 609 -27.99 11.86 -11.25
N PRO A 610 -27.38 11.41 -10.14
CA PRO A 610 -27.70 11.94 -8.82
C PRO A 610 -27.32 13.42 -8.73
N ASP A 611 -28.21 14.24 -8.17
CA ASP A 611 -27.84 15.56 -7.65
C ASP A 611 -27.19 15.35 -6.28
N LEU A 612 -25.87 15.12 -6.29
CA LEU A 612 -25.09 14.83 -5.09
C LEU A 612 -25.10 16.01 -4.11
N LYS A 613 -25.19 17.25 -4.61
CA LYS A 613 -25.26 18.44 -3.76
C LYS A 613 -26.57 18.47 -2.98
N LYS A 614 -27.70 18.27 -3.66
CA LYS A 614 -29.01 18.16 -3.00
C LYS A 614 -29.06 17.00 -2.01
N ILE A 615 -28.65 15.81 -2.43
CA ILE A 615 -28.70 14.60 -1.59
C ILE A 615 -27.86 14.75 -0.31
N LEU A 616 -26.71 15.41 -0.36
CA LEU A 616 -25.83 15.58 0.81
C LEU A 616 -26.27 16.73 1.73
N LEU A 617 -26.91 17.78 1.21
CA LEU A 617 -27.39 18.92 2.00
C LEU A 617 -28.74 18.67 2.68
N GLU A 618 -29.53 17.68 2.23
CA GLU A 618 -30.80 17.28 2.85
C GLU A 618 -30.63 16.41 4.13
N ILE A 619 -29.40 16.13 4.54
CA ILE A 619 -29.06 15.21 5.64
C ILE A 619 -28.90 15.98 6.95
N ASN A 620 -29.91 15.86 7.82
CA ASN A 620 -30.06 16.65 9.05
C ASN A 620 -29.35 16.08 10.30
N GLN A 621 -28.73 14.90 10.20
CA GLN A 621 -27.99 14.26 11.30
C GLN A 621 -26.74 15.09 11.68
N LYS A 622 -26.34 15.06 12.96
CA LYS A 622 -25.29 15.97 13.49
C LYS A 622 -23.88 15.54 13.12
N ASN A 623 -23.67 14.25 12.89
CA ASN A 623 -22.36 13.68 12.59
C ASN A 623 -22.46 12.64 11.48
N VAL A 624 -22.18 13.06 10.24
CA VAL A 624 -22.38 12.26 9.02
C VAL A 624 -21.03 11.86 8.42
N GLY A 625 -20.80 10.56 8.26
CA GLY A 625 -19.68 10.05 7.48
C GLY A 625 -20.02 10.02 6.00
N VAL A 626 -19.23 10.68 5.14
CA VAL A 626 -19.43 10.64 3.68
C VAL A 626 -18.25 9.93 3.03
N VAL A 627 -18.51 8.81 2.38
CA VAL A 627 -17.50 7.94 1.78
C VAL A 627 -17.75 7.79 0.28
N ALA A 628 -16.77 8.14 -0.56
CA ALA A 628 -16.91 8.08 -2.02
C ALA A 628 -15.87 7.15 -2.67
N SER A 629 -16.33 6.33 -3.62
CA SER A 629 -15.52 5.33 -4.34
C SER A 629 -15.89 5.24 -5.83
N GLY A 630 -14.88 5.07 -6.70
CA GLY A 630 -15.05 4.96 -8.16
C GLY A 630 -14.35 6.08 -8.96
N PRO A 631 -14.93 6.52 -10.10
CA PRO A 631 -14.31 7.48 -11.01
C PRO A 631 -13.85 8.78 -10.33
N SER A 632 -12.74 9.34 -10.80
CA SER A 632 -12.14 10.55 -10.20
C SER A 632 -13.13 11.71 -10.12
N GLY A 633 -13.83 12.03 -11.21
CA GLY A 633 -14.80 13.13 -11.25
C GLY A 633 -15.87 13.05 -10.16
N LEU A 634 -16.46 11.87 -9.94
CA LEU A 634 -17.46 11.65 -8.88
C LEU A 634 -16.84 11.88 -7.49
N ARG A 635 -15.61 11.40 -7.25
CA ARG A 635 -14.93 11.60 -5.97
C ARG A 635 -14.56 13.07 -5.74
N HIS A 636 -14.13 13.78 -6.78
CA HIS A 636 -13.87 15.23 -6.73
C HIS A 636 -15.13 16.03 -6.45
N GLU A 637 -16.26 15.66 -7.04
CA GLU A 637 -17.56 16.30 -6.80
C GLU A 637 -18.01 16.15 -5.34
N VAL A 638 -18.02 14.92 -4.80
CA VAL A 638 -18.36 14.67 -3.39
C VAL A 638 -17.39 15.40 -2.44
N ALA A 639 -16.08 15.35 -2.72
CA ALA A 639 -15.07 16.04 -1.92
C ALA A 639 -15.27 17.56 -1.92
N ALA A 640 -15.65 18.16 -3.05
CA ALA A 640 -15.90 19.59 -3.18
C ALA A 640 -17.17 20.02 -2.42
N ILE A 641 -18.22 19.19 -2.44
CA ILE A 641 -19.44 19.45 -1.65
C ILE A 641 -19.09 19.44 -0.16
N CYS A 642 -18.37 18.42 0.33
CA CYS A 642 -17.99 18.31 1.73
C CYS A 642 -16.95 19.36 2.18
N SER A 643 -16.16 19.95 1.27
CA SER A 643 -15.22 21.04 1.61
C SER A 643 -15.79 22.44 1.44
N SER A 644 -16.98 22.59 0.85
CA SER A 644 -17.57 23.90 0.49
C SER A 644 -18.01 24.78 1.66
N GLY A 645 -17.94 24.29 2.91
CA GLY A 645 -18.40 25.01 4.10
C GLY A 645 -19.93 25.13 4.21
N LEU A 646 -20.70 24.56 3.28
CA LEU A 646 -22.16 24.58 3.29
C LEU A 646 -22.81 23.60 4.28
N ALA A 647 -22.02 22.68 4.86
CA ALA A 647 -22.51 21.65 5.79
C ALA A 647 -21.36 21.16 6.71
N ASP A 648 -21.24 21.76 7.90
CA ASP A 648 -20.19 21.44 8.87
C ASP A 648 -20.33 20.05 9.54
N ASN A 649 -21.50 19.41 9.40
CA ASN A 649 -21.80 18.06 9.88
C ASN A 649 -21.25 16.93 8.98
N LEU A 650 -20.74 17.24 7.77
CA LEU A 650 -20.23 16.26 6.82
C LEU A 650 -18.73 15.98 7.01
N HIS A 651 -18.38 14.72 7.26
CA HIS A 651 -17.01 14.25 7.38
C HIS A 651 -16.63 13.34 6.21
N TYR A 652 -15.89 13.89 5.24
CA TYR A 652 -15.46 13.17 4.05
C TYR A 652 -14.27 12.23 4.30
N GLU A 653 -14.41 10.96 3.92
CA GLU A 653 -13.32 9.98 3.83
C GLU A 653 -13.32 9.33 2.43
N SER A 654 -12.21 9.40 1.69
CA SER A 654 -12.13 8.83 0.33
C SER A 654 -11.62 7.39 0.33
N ILE A 655 -12.30 6.48 -0.37
CA ILE A 655 -11.78 5.16 -0.76
C ILE A 655 -11.54 5.21 -2.27
N SER A 656 -10.33 4.96 -2.76
CA SER A 656 -10.02 5.27 -4.16
C SER A 656 -9.15 4.26 -4.90
N PHE A 657 -9.74 3.10 -5.19
CA PHE A 657 -9.14 2.17 -6.14
C PHE A 657 -9.25 2.66 -7.59
N SER A 658 -8.17 3.26 -8.08
CA SER A 658 -7.98 3.60 -9.50
C SER A 658 -6.51 3.39 -9.90
N TRP A 659 -6.27 2.44 -10.82
CA TRP A 659 -4.96 2.10 -11.40
C TRP A 659 -4.72 2.79 -12.75
#